data_AF-A0A974T1A4-F1
#
_entry.id   AF-A0A974T1A4-F1
#
_cell.length_a   1.000
_cell.length_b   1.000
_cell.length_c   1.000
_cell.angle_alpha   90.00
_cell.angle_beta   90.00
_cell.angle_gamma   90.00
#
_symmetry.space_group_name_H-M   'P 1'
#
loop_
_entity.id
_entity.type
_entity.pdbx_description
1 polymer ?
#
loop_
_entity_poly.entity_id
_entity_poly.type
_entity_poly.pdbx_seq_one_letter_code
_entity_poly.pdbx_strand_id
1 'polypeptide(L)'
;MTDSKKASSNYRPEIQGIRTIGALLVAAFHIWGGRVSGGVDVFFVISGFLITGSLYREIKRTQTINVIAFWGRIAKRITPMACVILALTLVAALLWMPQSRQQGLLSEVIYSAVHLENIKLMMSSVDYLARDEAPSPVQQFWALSVQVQFYAVWPFLLLGIAIAAKRLRVFTSAYIVGLAALLIVSLGYSITQTNLNPSPTYFNTLARVWEFALGGMLAIALPYLNLPAALRLVAGWVGLAMVVSCGFLVPASAHYPGYVALWPTLGAVLIIVSGGGGVRFGADHILASKPLVALGEISFSFYLWHWPILVFFLIVDGQTQLGLVAGLSVIAIALCGAYATHRWFEQPVQQSSIGRSNPWHVHAMAVGLALPIVAASAVWYKWNDVQERRQSAALEQMMRRYPGGSQPISLAKAIKPGVPLHPTVSEARNAPADFCSQEKGEQGIVTCIHGVIEGYQKTIALVGGSQVEQWLPALEALASAQKWKIVVLAESDCSSCDVWSEAMHDAVLKLHPNVVFTVATSQRMQQSEAREAIPGSYLTQWKKLADNSITAIALRHTPSMGEDVLDCVEVNLHDIAKCAIPRWRLFDEIDPVSKLSPKPRNVRFIDLTDRFCDEQLCLPVGGNVLVYRDARHMTPEYARTLARRLGQRMQQVRPDLFLSNALEELGSDYPGGSMPMAVERAVKPNVPVYPRAAAVKYKHPNFCQQNETEAEVLTCVYGEVKNPFKTIALVGGSHAEHWLPALERLAHEYKWKIVAVTKSACQYSTEVESVPSCTQWNRDVHDVVRRINPDVVFTTSTRRRSRVGGLIEYIPNGYLAHWKRLEGDNISVIAVRDSARTRPDAPDCMEANLRDISKCAVPRSELFDEVDPTSMLSPKPANVNFIDLTDRFCDEKLCLPVGGNVLVFRDTHHITIEYSRTLAMPLGERMKQVRPDLFPAKAQPSSGQQKDPSASQ
;
A
#
# COMPACT_ATOMS: atom_id res chain seq x y z
N MET A 1 50.75 -44.75 29.21
CA MET A 1 51.83 -44.56 28.23
C MET A 1 51.79 -43.13 27.70
N THR A 2 52.72 -42.33 28.22
CA THR A 2 53.49 -41.26 27.55
C THR A 2 52.77 -40.29 26.62
N ASP A 3 52.64 -39.07 27.14
CA ASP A 3 52.92 -37.77 26.48
C ASP A 3 52.77 -37.68 24.97
N SER A 4 51.65 -37.08 24.56
CA SER A 4 51.56 -36.30 23.34
C SER A 4 50.85 -34.99 23.69
N LYS A 5 51.64 -34.01 24.15
CA LYS A 5 51.23 -32.60 24.12
C LYS A 5 51.00 -32.23 22.65
N LYS A 6 49.77 -32.43 22.18
CA LYS A 6 49.25 -31.83 20.94
C LYS A 6 49.66 -30.36 20.94
N ALA A 7 50.43 -29.95 19.93
CA ALA A 7 50.76 -28.56 19.66
C ALA A 7 49.49 -27.72 19.80
N SER A 8 49.46 -26.81 20.77
CA SER A 8 48.33 -25.92 21.00
C SER A 8 48.14 -25.07 19.75
N SER A 9 47.04 -25.27 19.04
CA SER A 9 46.49 -24.25 18.14
C SER A 9 46.46 -22.92 18.92
N ASN A 10 47.14 -21.89 18.44
CA ASN A 10 47.12 -20.53 19.01
C ASN A 10 45.69 -19.96 18.99
N TYR A 11 44.88 -20.35 19.97
CA TYR A 11 43.53 -19.85 20.21
C TYR A 11 43.62 -18.43 20.77
N ARG A 12 42.82 -17.52 20.22
CA ARG A 12 42.82 -16.09 20.55
C ARG A 12 41.47 -15.71 21.18
N PRO A 13 41.33 -15.79 22.52
CA PRO A 13 40.04 -15.59 23.21
C PRO A 13 39.48 -14.19 23.02
N GLU A 14 40.33 -13.17 22.86
CA GLU A 14 39.93 -11.79 22.64
C GLU A 14 39.11 -11.60 21.35
N ILE A 15 39.30 -12.46 20.35
CA ILE A 15 38.49 -12.46 19.11
C ILE A 15 37.05 -12.87 19.41
N GLN A 16 36.81 -13.76 20.39
CA GLN A 16 35.45 -14.09 20.80
C GLN A 16 34.81 -12.94 21.58
N GLY A 17 35.57 -12.27 22.45
CA GLY A 17 35.08 -11.11 23.19
C GLY A 17 34.61 -9.97 22.29
N ILE A 18 35.40 -9.61 21.26
CA ILE A 18 34.99 -8.55 20.32
C ILE A 18 33.76 -8.97 19.48
N ARG A 19 33.62 -10.26 19.14
CA ARG A 19 32.40 -10.77 18.48
C ARG A 19 31.17 -10.60 19.36
N THR A 20 31.28 -10.85 20.67
CA THR A 20 30.20 -10.62 21.63
C THR A 20 29.78 -9.16 21.67
N ILE A 21 30.76 -8.25 21.78
CA ILE A 21 30.49 -6.82 21.80
C ILE A 21 29.82 -6.38 20.49
N GLY A 22 30.36 -6.81 19.34
CA GLY A 22 29.75 -6.51 18.03
C GLY A 22 28.31 -6.99 17.92
N ALA A 23 28.01 -8.23 18.32
CA ALA A 23 26.66 -8.78 18.26
C ALA A 23 25.67 -8.06 19.19
N LEU A 24 26.08 -7.76 20.43
CA LEU A 24 25.24 -7.05 21.39
C LEU A 24 24.99 -5.60 20.95
N LEU A 25 25.99 -4.92 20.38
CA LEU A 25 25.82 -3.58 19.82
C LEU A 25 24.84 -3.59 18.65
N VAL A 26 24.93 -4.56 17.73
CA VAL A 26 23.93 -4.73 16.65
C VAL A 26 22.51 -4.84 17.22
N ALA A 27 22.29 -5.75 18.17
CA ALA A 27 20.96 -5.94 18.76
C ALA A 27 20.46 -4.67 19.49
N ALA A 28 21.29 -4.05 20.32
CA ALA A 28 20.90 -2.87 21.09
C ALA A 28 20.54 -1.68 20.19
N PHE A 29 21.31 -1.43 19.13
CA PHE A 29 21.03 -0.34 18.20
C PHE A 29 19.85 -0.63 17.28
N HIS A 30 19.55 -1.90 16.97
CA HIS A 30 18.31 -2.27 16.29
C HIS A 30 17.07 -2.06 17.18
N ILE A 31 17.16 -2.38 18.47
CA ILE A 31 16.02 -2.29 19.39
C ILE A 31 15.73 -0.83 19.83
N TRP A 32 16.77 -0.09 20.24
CA TRP A 32 16.60 1.25 20.84
C TRP A 32 17.24 2.37 20.02
N GLY A 33 18.27 2.06 19.25
CA GLY A 33 19.08 3.08 18.59
C GLY A 33 18.48 3.61 17.28
N GLY A 34 17.77 2.76 16.54
CA GLY A 34 17.34 3.04 15.16
C GLY A 34 18.49 3.53 14.27
N ARG A 35 19.70 3.00 14.48
CA ARG A 35 21.00 3.49 13.94
C ARG A 35 21.93 2.32 13.58
N VAL A 36 22.97 2.63 12.81
CA VAL A 36 24.09 1.72 12.51
C VAL A 36 25.01 1.57 13.72
N SER A 37 25.26 0.33 14.16
CA SER A 37 26.11 0.06 15.33
C SER A 37 27.61 -0.04 15.02
N GLY A 38 27.98 -0.27 13.76
CA GLY A 38 29.33 -0.63 13.32
C GLY A 38 29.74 -2.09 13.64
N GLY A 39 28.87 -2.85 14.32
CA GLY A 39 29.21 -4.21 14.77
C GLY A 39 29.35 -5.22 13.62
N VAL A 40 28.59 -5.05 12.53
CA VAL A 40 28.70 -5.90 11.33
C VAL A 40 30.06 -5.72 10.64
N ASP A 41 30.55 -4.48 10.56
CA ASP A 41 31.83 -4.16 9.93
C ASP A 41 33.00 -4.79 10.71
N VAL A 42 32.88 -4.85 12.05
CA VAL A 42 33.80 -5.62 12.90
C VAL A 42 33.79 -7.11 12.53
N PHE A 43 32.62 -7.71 12.27
CA PHE A 43 32.53 -9.10 11.81
C PHE A 43 33.17 -9.32 10.44
N PHE A 44 33.07 -8.37 9.51
CA PHE A 44 33.70 -8.47 8.19
C PHE A 44 35.23 -8.42 8.31
N VAL A 45 35.79 -7.52 9.13
CA VAL A 45 37.24 -7.49 9.43
C VAL A 45 37.71 -8.81 10.06
N ILE A 46 36.99 -9.33 11.07
CA ILE A 46 37.34 -10.61 11.72
C ILE A 46 37.28 -11.78 10.72
N SER A 47 36.29 -11.77 9.83
CA SER A 47 36.13 -12.80 8.78
C SER A 47 37.28 -12.77 7.80
N GLY A 48 37.65 -11.57 7.34
CA GLY A 48 38.84 -11.35 6.52
C GLY A 48 40.10 -11.87 7.19
N PHE A 49 40.29 -11.57 8.48
CA PHE A 49 41.44 -12.02 9.26
C PHE A 49 41.53 -13.54 9.37
N LEU A 50 40.46 -14.22 9.79
CA LEU A 50 40.47 -15.67 10.03
C LEU A 50 40.57 -16.47 8.72
N ILE A 51 39.77 -16.12 7.70
CA ILE A 51 39.73 -16.87 6.45
C ILE A 51 40.99 -16.64 5.62
N THR A 52 41.44 -15.40 5.46
CA THR A 52 42.68 -15.11 4.74
C THR A 52 43.87 -15.77 5.44
N GLY A 53 43.97 -15.68 6.77
CA GLY A 53 45.05 -16.34 7.52
C GLY A 53 45.03 -17.87 7.38
N SER A 54 43.86 -18.50 7.30
CA SER A 54 43.75 -19.95 7.03
C SER A 54 44.19 -20.30 5.60
N LEU A 55 43.64 -19.62 4.59
CA LEU A 55 43.91 -19.90 3.18
C LEU A 55 45.36 -19.57 2.80
N TYR A 56 45.89 -18.44 3.27
CA TYR A 56 47.28 -18.04 3.03
C TYR A 56 48.28 -19.09 3.58
N ARG A 57 48.03 -19.62 4.78
CA ARG A 57 48.85 -20.70 5.36
C ARG A 57 48.73 -22.01 4.58
N GLU A 58 47.53 -22.33 4.09
CA GLU A 58 47.32 -23.49 3.22
C GLU A 58 48.12 -23.33 1.92
N ILE A 59 47.93 -22.24 1.18
CA ILE A 59 48.65 -21.96 -0.07
C ILE A 59 50.16 -21.97 0.14
N LYS A 60 50.66 -21.36 1.23
CA LYS A 60 52.10 -21.37 1.55
C LYS A 60 52.64 -22.80 1.71
N ARG A 61 51.83 -23.71 2.27
CA ARG A 61 52.20 -25.11 2.52
C ARG A 61 52.00 -26.02 1.30
N THR A 62 50.90 -25.87 0.57
CA THR A 62 50.46 -26.82 -0.48
C THR A 62 50.46 -26.24 -1.89
N GLN A 63 50.70 -24.94 -2.07
CA GLN A 63 50.65 -24.21 -3.36
C GLN A 63 49.28 -24.27 -4.09
N THR A 64 48.26 -24.85 -3.44
CA THR A 64 46.89 -25.00 -3.95
C THR A 64 45.92 -24.94 -2.78
N ILE A 65 44.63 -24.78 -3.08
CA ILE A 65 43.52 -24.77 -2.12
C ILE A 65 42.52 -25.85 -2.52
N ASN A 66 42.09 -26.69 -1.57
CA ASN A 66 40.93 -27.55 -1.80
C ASN A 66 39.63 -26.75 -1.60
N VAL A 67 39.16 -26.11 -2.68
CA VAL A 67 38.00 -25.21 -2.67
C VAL A 67 36.72 -25.93 -2.26
N ILE A 68 36.49 -27.15 -2.74
CA ILE A 68 35.27 -27.93 -2.42
C ILE A 68 35.22 -28.26 -0.93
N ALA A 69 36.34 -28.67 -0.35
CA ALA A 69 36.44 -28.94 1.08
C ALA A 69 36.36 -27.66 1.93
N PHE A 70 36.91 -26.55 1.44
CA PHE A 70 36.79 -25.25 2.08
C PHE A 70 35.33 -24.79 2.15
N TRP A 71 34.62 -24.77 1.02
CA TRP A 71 33.20 -24.42 0.99
C TRP A 71 32.34 -25.40 1.79
N GLY A 72 32.69 -26.69 1.80
CA GLY A 72 32.03 -27.67 2.68
C GLY A 72 32.14 -27.29 4.16
N ARG A 73 33.31 -26.85 4.65
CA ARG A 73 33.46 -26.39 6.04
C ARG A 73 32.61 -25.16 6.35
N ILE A 74 32.48 -24.24 5.40
CA ILE A 74 31.66 -23.04 5.54
C ILE A 74 30.17 -23.41 5.55
N ALA A 75 29.71 -24.21 4.58
CA ALA A 75 28.32 -24.68 4.49
C ALA A 75 27.88 -25.44 5.74
N LYS A 76 28.75 -26.30 6.28
CA LYS A 76 28.50 -27.05 7.53
C LYS A 76 28.28 -26.14 8.74
N ARG A 77 28.86 -24.94 8.73
CA ARG A 77 28.77 -23.97 9.82
C ARG A 77 27.55 -23.05 9.67
N ILE A 78 27.27 -22.58 8.45
CA ILE A 78 26.30 -21.49 8.22
C ILE A 78 24.91 -22.03 7.87
N THR A 79 24.82 -22.95 6.91
CA THR A 79 23.56 -23.36 6.30
C THR A 79 22.55 -23.95 7.31
N PRO A 80 22.93 -24.82 8.26
CA PRO A 80 21.97 -25.41 9.19
C PRO A 80 21.19 -24.34 9.97
N MET A 81 21.90 -23.41 10.61
CA MET A 81 21.27 -22.37 11.43
C MET A 81 20.49 -21.36 10.60
N ALA A 82 21.01 -21.00 9.41
CA ALA A 82 20.29 -20.17 8.46
C ALA A 82 18.92 -20.78 8.09
N CYS A 83 18.89 -22.06 7.71
CA CYS A 83 17.66 -22.76 7.34
C CYS A 83 16.67 -22.89 8.51
N VAL A 84 17.15 -23.17 9.73
CA VAL A 84 16.29 -23.22 10.93
C VAL A 84 15.58 -21.88 11.15
N ILE A 85 16.33 -20.78 11.09
CA ILE A 85 15.77 -19.44 11.32
C ILE A 85 14.80 -19.06 10.20
N LEU A 86 15.11 -19.35 8.94
CA LEU A 86 14.19 -19.10 7.83
C LEU A 86 12.89 -19.91 7.96
N ALA A 87 12.98 -21.20 8.31
CA ALA A 87 11.80 -22.04 8.51
C ALA A 87 10.93 -21.55 9.67
N LEU A 88 11.54 -21.20 10.82
CA LEU A 88 10.80 -20.64 11.96
C LEU A 88 10.18 -19.29 11.63
N THR A 89 10.87 -18.47 10.83
CA THR A 89 10.35 -17.17 10.37
C THR A 89 9.14 -17.34 9.45
N LEU A 90 9.16 -18.32 8.54
CA LEU A 90 8.00 -18.65 7.71
C LEU A 90 6.79 -19.11 8.55
N VAL A 91 7.03 -19.95 9.57
CA VAL A 91 5.97 -20.39 10.49
C VAL A 91 5.41 -19.21 11.28
N ALA A 92 6.27 -18.36 11.84
CA ALA A 92 5.85 -17.16 12.55
C ALA A 92 5.07 -16.19 11.64
N ALA A 93 5.46 -16.07 10.36
CA ALA A 93 4.75 -15.25 9.39
C ALA A 93 3.34 -15.77 9.08
N LEU A 94 3.17 -17.09 8.99
CA LEU A 94 1.84 -17.71 8.86
C LEU A 94 0.92 -17.40 10.05
N LEU A 95 1.50 -17.31 11.26
CA LEU A 95 0.74 -17.17 12.50
C LEU A 95 0.44 -15.71 12.86
N TRP A 96 1.36 -14.78 12.58
CA TRP A 96 1.31 -13.42 13.12
C TRP A 96 1.44 -12.31 12.08
N MET A 97 1.85 -12.61 10.85
CA MET A 97 2.08 -11.58 9.83
C MET A 97 0.87 -11.40 8.91
N PRO A 98 0.41 -10.16 8.68
CA PRO A 98 -0.62 -9.85 7.69
C PRO A 98 -0.30 -10.44 6.31
N GLN A 99 -1.32 -10.97 5.63
CA GLN A 99 -1.23 -11.56 4.29
C GLN A 99 -0.67 -10.56 3.26
N SER A 100 -0.99 -9.26 3.40
CA SER A 100 -0.41 -8.16 2.62
C SER A 100 1.11 -8.09 2.64
N ARG A 101 1.78 -8.51 3.73
CA ARG A 101 3.25 -8.47 3.85
C ARG A 101 3.92 -9.79 3.49
N GLN A 102 3.15 -10.89 3.43
CA GLN A 102 3.71 -12.23 3.30
C GLN A 102 4.47 -12.44 1.98
N GLN A 103 3.99 -12.01 0.80
CA GLN A 103 4.74 -12.30 -0.43
C GLN A 103 6.06 -11.53 -0.52
N GLY A 104 6.14 -10.31 0.06
CA GLY A 104 7.40 -9.59 0.19
C GLY A 104 8.43 -10.44 0.92
N LEU A 105 8.04 -10.92 2.11
CA LEU A 105 8.83 -11.87 2.90
C LEU A 105 9.18 -13.15 2.12
N LEU A 106 8.23 -13.76 1.40
CA LEU A 106 8.50 -15.01 0.67
C LEU A 106 9.60 -14.84 -0.39
N SER A 107 9.60 -13.69 -1.07
CA SER A 107 10.67 -13.38 -2.02
C SER A 107 12.01 -13.25 -1.30
N GLU A 108 12.08 -12.51 -0.20
CA GLU A 108 13.32 -12.34 0.57
C GLU A 108 13.79 -13.66 1.21
N VAL A 109 12.89 -14.52 1.69
CA VAL A 109 13.27 -15.86 2.20
C VAL A 109 13.96 -16.68 1.12
N ILE A 110 13.50 -16.61 -0.14
CA ILE A 110 14.16 -17.30 -1.26
C ILE A 110 15.58 -16.73 -1.46
N TYR A 111 15.73 -15.41 -1.53
CA TYR A 111 17.04 -14.77 -1.73
C TYR A 111 17.98 -15.00 -0.54
N SER A 112 17.47 -14.98 0.68
CA SER A 112 18.19 -15.32 1.91
C SER A 112 18.67 -16.78 1.92
N ALA A 113 17.83 -17.73 1.49
CA ALA A 113 18.19 -19.15 1.41
C ALA A 113 19.31 -19.43 0.40
N VAL A 114 19.43 -18.62 -0.67
CA VAL A 114 20.50 -18.71 -1.67
C VAL A 114 21.63 -17.70 -1.44
N HIS A 115 21.64 -16.98 -0.31
CA HIS A 115 22.65 -15.99 0.07
C HIS A 115 22.80 -14.79 -0.90
N LEU A 116 21.67 -14.29 -1.39
CA LEU A 116 21.55 -13.11 -2.27
C LEU A 116 20.64 -12.02 -1.68
N GLU A 117 20.37 -12.06 -0.37
CA GLU A 117 19.45 -11.12 0.28
C GLU A 117 19.86 -9.66 0.10
N ASN A 118 21.17 -9.38 0.19
CA ASN A 118 21.69 -8.03 -0.01
C ASN A 118 21.39 -7.50 -1.43
N ILE A 119 21.35 -8.37 -2.45
CA ILE A 119 20.98 -7.97 -3.81
C ILE A 119 19.47 -7.69 -3.90
N LYS A 120 18.65 -8.52 -3.24
CA LYS A 120 17.19 -8.31 -3.19
C LYS A 120 16.85 -6.96 -2.54
N LEU A 121 17.49 -6.61 -1.43
CA LEU A 121 17.30 -5.34 -0.76
C LEU A 121 17.78 -4.15 -1.62
N MET A 122 18.91 -4.29 -2.32
CA MET A 122 19.36 -3.28 -3.29
C MET A 122 18.37 -3.05 -4.43
N MET A 123 17.82 -4.13 -5.02
CA MET A 123 16.86 -4.04 -6.13
C MET A 123 15.50 -3.53 -5.69
N SER A 124 15.14 -3.74 -4.42
CA SER A 124 13.87 -3.29 -3.86
C SER A 124 13.96 -1.88 -3.26
N SER A 125 15.11 -1.22 -3.38
CA SER A 125 15.36 0.15 -2.94
C SER A 125 15.01 0.42 -1.46
N VAL A 126 15.07 -0.61 -0.63
CA VAL A 126 14.73 -0.52 0.80
C VAL A 126 15.69 0.45 1.48
N ASP A 127 15.18 1.57 1.96
CA ASP A 127 15.98 2.51 2.74
C ASP A 127 16.16 2.00 4.16
N TYR A 128 17.26 1.30 4.39
CA TYR A 128 17.69 0.81 5.71
C TYR A 128 17.77 1.92 6.77
N LEU A 129 17.96 3.18 6.34
CA LEU A 129 18.11 4.34 7.20
C LEU A 129 16.78 5.11 7.38
N ALA A 130 15.77 4.85 6.53
CA ALA A 130 14.44 5.41 6.68
C ALA A 130 13.67 4.69 7.78
N ARG A 131 13.11 5.46 8.72
CA ARG A 131 12.28 4.94 9.82
C ARG A 131 10.82 4.68 9.41
N ASP A 132 10.57 4.67 8.11
CA ASP A 132 9.25 4.94 7.53
C ASP A 132 8.63 3.68 6.89
N GLU A 133 9.45 2.66 6.62
CA GLU A 133 9.03 1.35 6.10
C GLU A 133 9.17 0.27 7.18
N ALA A 134 8.21 -0.65 7.22
CA ALA A 134 8.26 -1.77 8.16
C ALA A 134 9.37 -2.77 7.73
N PRO A 135 10.36 -3.07 8.59
CA PRO A 135 11.46 -3.95 8.23
C PRO A 135 10.97 -5.39 8.00
N SER A 136 11.63 -6.08 7.06
CA SER A 136 11.37 -7.49 6.82
C SER A 136 11.96 -8.38 7.93
N PRO A 137 11.26 -9.44 8.37
CA PRO A 137 11.75 -10.40 9.36
C PRO A 137 13.06 -11.12 9.00
N VAL A 138 13.48 -11.13 7.73
CA VAL A 138 14.73 -11.79 7.26
C VAL A 138 15.80 -10.81 6.80
N GLN A 139 15.58 -9.50 6.95
CA GLN A 139 16.47 -8.47 6.44
C GLN A 139 17.93 -8.63 6.92
N GLN A 140 18.16 -9.07 8.16
CA GLN A 140 19.49 -9.33 8.74
C GLN A 140 20.34 -10.34 7.95
N PHE A 141 19.75 -11.13 7.04
CA PHE A 141 20.48 -12.04 6.16
C PHE A 141 21.32 -11.31 5.10
N TRP A 142 21.15 -9.99 4.91
CA TRP A 142 21.99 -9.21 3.99
C TRP A 142 23.49 -9.33 4.32
N ALA A 143 23.85 -9.18 5.60
CA ALA A 143 25.26 -9.22 6.02
C ALA A 143 25.83 -10.63 5.87
N LEU A 144 25.02 -11.65 6.16
CA LEU A 144 25.38 -13.04 5.95
C LEU A 144 25.60 -13.34 4.47
N SER A 145 24.76 -12.80 3.60
CA SER A 145 24.86 -12.97 2.14
C SER A 145 26.16 -12.38 1.61
N VAL A 146 26.52 -11.14 2.00
CA VAL A 146 27.81 -10.52 1.68
C VAL A 146 28.99 -11.38 2.16
N GLN A 147 28.90 -11.89 3.38
CA GLN A 147 29.94 -12.74 3.97
C GLN A 147 30.10 -14.08 3.21
N VAL A 148 29.00 -14.71 2.79
CA VAL A 148 29.05 -15.95 1.99
C VAL A 148 29.57 -15.69 0.58
N GLN A 149 29.20 -14.58 -0.06
CA GLN A 149 29.75 -14.17 -1.36
C GLN A 149 31.26 -13.94 -1.28
N PHE A 150 31.73 -13.31 -0.20
CA PHE A 150 33.15 -13.22 0.12
C PHE A 150 33.78 -14.62 0.19
N TYR A 151 33.22 -15.56 0.97
CA TYR A 151 33.75 -16.93 1.06
C TYR A 151 33.75 -17.68 -0.28
N ALA A 152 32.79 -17.40 -1.16
CA ALA A 152 32.74 -18.00 -2.49
C ALA A 152 33.92 -17.53 -3.36
N VAL A 153 34.21 -16.23 -3.38
CA VAL A 153 35.19 -15.64 -4.32
C VAL A 153 36.63 -15.65 -3.76
N TRP A 154 36.82 -15.52 -2.45
CA TRP A 154 38.13 -15.29 -1.84
C TRP A 154 39.22 -16.33 -2.13
N PRO A 155 38.93 -17.66 -2.15
CA PRO A 155 39.94 -18.66 -2.49
C PRO A 155 40.56 -18.44 -3.87
N PHE A 156 39.75 -18.05 -4.86
CA PHE A 156 40.23 -17.79 -6.21
C PHE A 156 41.07 -16.53 -6.31
N LEU A 157 40.67 -15.47 -5.60
CA LEU A 157 41.46 -14.24 -5.49
C LEU A 157 42.86 -14.53 -4.94
N LEU A 158 42.95 -15.23 -3.80
CA LEU A 158 44.22 -15.54 -3.16
C LEU A 158 45.08 -16.49 -4.02
N LEU A 159 44.47 -17.46 -4.69
CA LEU A 159 45.18 -18.34 -5.62
C LEU A 159 45.72 -17.57 -6.85
N GLY A 160 44.93 -16.63 -7.39
CA GLY A 160 45.36 -15.74 -8.46
C GLY A 160 46.57 -14.88 -8.07
N ILE A 161 46.55 -14.31 -6.86
CA ILE A 161 47.71 -13.60 -6.29
C ILE A 161 48.91 -14.53 -6.15
N ALA A 162 48.72 -15.77 -5.68
CA ALA A 162 49.81 -16.75 -5.56
C ALA A 162 50.50 -17.03 -6.90
N ILE A 163 49.71 -17.19 -7.97
CA ILE A 163 50.20 -17.44 -9.33
C ILE A 163 51.00 -16.22 -9.83
N ALA A 164 50.50 -15.00 -9.62
CA ALA A 164 51.21 -13.78 -9.97
C ALA A 164 52.50 -13.61 -9.16
N ALA A 165 52.45 -13.89 -7.86
CA ALA A 165 53.59 -13.78 -6.95
C ALA A 165 54.72 -14.77 -7.31
N LYS A 166 54.37 -15.96 -7.82
CA LYS A 166 55.34 -16.93 -8.34
C LYS A 166 56.09 -16.39 -9.56
N ARG A 167 55.40 -15.67 -10.46
CA ARG A 167 56.03 -15.02 -11.62
C ARG A 167 56.96 -13.87 -11.20
N LEU A 168 56.57 -13.10 -10.19
CA LEU A 168 57.31 -11.92 -9.72
C LEU A 168 58.35 -12.22 -8.62
N ARG A 169 58.43 -13.48 -8.13
CA ARG A 169 59.31 -13.93 -7.02
C ARG A 169 59.14 -13.17 -5.69
N VAL A 170 57.98 -12.58 -5.42
CA VAL A 170 57.70 -11.77 -4.22
C VAL A 170 56.45 -12.23 -3.46
N PHE A 171 56.51 -13.41 -2.84
CA PHE A 171 55.32 -14.09 -2.27
C PHE A 171 54.51 -13.23 -1.29
N THR A 172 55.04 -12.86 -0.13
CA THR A 172 54.28 -12.11 0.90
C THR A 172 53.88 -10.71 0.43
N SER A 173 54.80 -9.99 -0.22
CA SER A 173 54.53 -8.62 -0.69
C SER A 173 53.43 -8.58 -1.74
N ALA A 174 53.34 -9.57 -2.62
CA ALA A 174 52.26 -9.65 -3.61
C ALA A 174 50.87 -9.74 -2.98
N TYR A 175 50.70 -10.45 -1.85
CA TYR A 175 49.43 -10.48 -1.14
C TYR A 175 49.09 -9.15 -0.48
N ILE A 176 50.06 -8.52 0.19
CA ILE A 176 49.85 -7.20 0.80
C ILE A 176 49.47 -6.17 -0.27
N VAL A 177 50.21 -6.12 -1.39
CA VAL A 177 49.92 -5.19 -2.50
C VAL A 177 48.57 -5.49 -3.15
N GLY A 178 48.26 -6.77 -3.43
CA GLY A 178 46.99 -7.15 -4.04
C GLY A 178 45.78 -6.84 -3.16
N LEU A 179 45.86 -7.13 -1.86
CA LEU A 179 44.80 -6.81 -0.91
C LEU A 179 44.71 -5.29 -0.64
N ALA A 180 45.83 -4.56 -0.62
CA ALA A 180 45.83 -3.10 -0.49
C ALA A 180 45.19 -2.44 -1.72
N ALA A 181 45.48 -2.92 -2.92
CA ALA A 181 44.82 -2.44 -4.14
C ALA A 181 43.31 -2.68 -4.09
N LEU A 182 42.87 -3.88 -3.68
CA LEU A 182 41.46 -4.18 -3.50
C LEU A 182 40.81 -3.28 -2.45
N LEU A 183 41.48 -3.05 -1.31
CA LEU A 183 41.02 -2.16 -0.24
C LEU A 183 40.85 -0.73 -0.77
N ILE A 184 41.85 -0.17 -1.45
CA ILE A 184 41.80 1.20 -1.97
C ILE A 184 40.68 1.36 -3.00
N VAL A 185 40.57 0.43 -3.96
CA VAL A 185 39.55 0.48 -5.01
C VAL A 185 38.15 0.35 -4.41
N SER A 186 37.94 -0.61 -3.51
CA SER A 186 36.63 -0.83 -2.88
C SER A 186 36.25 0.28 -1.91
N LEU A 187 37.19 0.84 -1.14
CA LEU A 187 36.93 1.99 -0.27
C LEU A 187 36.64 3.25 -1.08
N GLY A 188 37.38 3.49 -2.18
CA GLY A 188 37.10 4.57 -3.12
C GLY A 188 35.70 4.44 -3.75
N TYR A 189 35.33 3.23 -4.17
CA TYR A 189 33.97 2.93 -4.63
C TYR A 189 32.92 3.16 -3.53
N SER A 190 33.18 2.71 -2.30
CA SER A 190 32.31 2.94 -1.15
C SER A 190 32.09 4.42 -0.88
N ILE A 191 33.15 5.23 -0.83
CA ILE A 191 33.05 6.68 -0.58
C ILE A 191 32.27 7.36 -1.70
N THR A 192 32.64 7.09 -2.96
CA THR A 192 31.98 7.70 -4.12
C THR A 192 30.51 7.31 -4.21
N GLN A 193 30.19 6.02 -4.09
CA GLN A 193 28.81 5.55 -4.19
C GLN A 193 27.96 5.88 -2.97
N THR A 194 28.52 5.97 -1.77
CA THR A 194 27.75 6.37 -0.57
C THR A 194 27.36 7.85 -0.65
N ASN A 195 28.23 8.71 -1.20
CA ASN A 195 27.91 10.11 -1.47
C ASN A 195 26.86 10.27 -2.57
N LEU A 196 26.78 9.28 -3.46
CA LEU A 196 25.82 9.24 -4.53
C LEU A 196 24.47 8.69 -4.02
N ASN A 197 24.42 7.42 -3.62
CA ASN A 197 23.25 6.71 -3.14
C ASN A 197 23.59 5.92 -1.86
N PRO A 198 23.37 6.44 -0.64
CA PRO A 198 23.75 5.74 0.58
C PRO A 198 22.98 4.44 0.81
N SER A 199 21.66 4.42 0.55
CA SER A 199 20.78 3.27 0.79
C SER A 199 21.20 1.97 0.05
N PRO A 200 21.24 1.93 -1.29
CA PRO A 200 21.65 0.70 -2.00
C PRO A 200 23.15 0.40 -1.82
N THR A 201 23.99 1.43 -1.61
CA THR A 201 25.43 1.22 -1.35
C THR A 201 25.67 0.50 -0.03
N TYR A 202 24.81 0.69 0.96
CA TYR A 202 24.91 0.04 2.25
C TYR A 202 24.98 -1.49 2.15
N PHE A 203 24.19 -2.08 1.24
CA PHE A 203 24.09 -3.53 1.00
C PHE A 203 25.06 -4.06 -0.08
N ASN A 204 25.77 -3.17 -0.78
CA ASN A 204 26.56 -3.52 -1.93
C ASN A 204 27.88 -4.20 -1.54
N THR A 205 28.06 -5.47 -1.95
CA THR A 205 29.26 -6.27 -1.68
C THR A 205 30.55 -5.57 -2.12
N LEU A 206 30.56 -4.84 -3.24
CA LEU A 206 31.73 -4.13 -3.75
C LEU A 206 32.10 -2.91 -2.89
N ALA A 207 31.12 -2.29 -2.22
CA ALA A 207 31.37 -1.21 -1.26
C ALA A 207 31.85 -1.72 0.10
N ARG A 208 31.74 -3.03 0.36
CA ARG A 208 32.08 -3.67 1.65
C ARG A 208 33.34 -4.53 1.61
N VAL A 209 33.77 -4.98 0.44
CA VAL A 209 34.88 -5.95 0.32
C VAL A 209 36.21 -5.44 0.91
N TRP A 210 36.43 -4.12 0.95
CA TRP A 210 37.61 -3.52 1.59
C TRP A 210 37.75 -3.87 3.07
N GLU A 211 36.65 -4.08 3.80
CA GLU A 211 36.64 -4.44 5.23
C GLU A 211 37.25 -5.83 5.44
N PHE A 212 36.93 -6.77 4.55
CA PHE A 212 37.54 -8.10 4.55
C PHE A 212 39.01 -8.06 4.11
N ALA A 213 39.34 -7.22 3.12
CA ALA A 213 40.72 -7.03 2.66
C ALA A 213 41.60 -6.47 3.80
N LEU A 214 41.10 -5.51 4.57
CA LEU A 214 41.77 -4.95 5.75
C LEU A 214 42.08 -6.03 6.79
N GLY A 215 41.10 -6.87 7.12
CA GLY A 215 41.31 -8.03 8.00
C GLY A 215 42.31 -9.03 7.45
N GLY A 216 42.26 -9.30 6.13
CA GLY A 216 43.19 -10.20 5.46
C GLY A 216 44.63 -9.70 5.44
N MET A 217 44.83 -8.41 5.19
CA MET A 217 46.14 -7.74 5.30
C MET A 217 46.67 -7.87 6.72
N LEU A 218 45.83 -7.61 7.72
CA LEU A 218 46.20 -7.75 9.13
C LEU A 218 46.65 -9.18 9.45
N ALA A 219 45.97 -10.22 8.94
CA ALA A 219 46.37 -11.61 9.17
C ALA A 219 47.77 -11.94 8.65
N ILE A 220 48.18 -11.32 7.54
CA ILE A 220 49.50 -11.54 6.92
C ILE A 220 50.57 -10.66 7.59
N ALA A 221 50.23 -9.43 7.96
CA ALA A 221 51.15 -8.47 8.56
C ALA A 221 51.41 -8.72 10.05
N LEU A 222 50.43 -9.26 10.80
CA LEU A 222 50.50 -9.43 12.25
C LEU A 222 51.77 -10.12 12.77
N PRO A 223 52.31 -11.20 12.15
CA PRO A 223 53.55 -11.83 12.60
C PRO A 223 54.79 -10.92 12.51
N TYR A 224 54.72 -9.85 11.73
CA TYR A 224 55.81 -8.88 11.53
C TYR A 224 55.64 -7.62 12.39
N LEU A 225 54.54 -7.49 13.12
CA LEU A 225 54.25 -6.32 13.97
C LEU A 225 54.72 -6.57 15.41
N ASN A 226 55.74 -5.82 15.84
CA ASN A 226 56.24 -5.84 17.21
C ASN A 226 55.89 -4.52 17.91
N LEU A 227 54.72 -4.47 18.57
CA LEU A 227 54.32 -3.31 19.37
C LEU A 227 54.87 -3.39 20.81
N PRO A 228 55.46 -2.29 21.33
CA PRO A 228 55.77 -2.16 22.75
C PRO A 228 54.52 -2.30 23.63
N ALA A 229 54.69 -2.77 24.88
CA ALA A 229 53.59 -3.02 25.81
C ALA A 229 52.69 -1.78 26.05
N ALA A 230 53.29 -0.59 26.16
CA ALA A 230 52.53 0.66 26.33
C ALA A 230 51.62 0.97 25.13
N LEU A 231 52.12 0.78 23.90
CA LEU A 231 51.31 0.97 22.70
C LEU A 231 50.20 -0.09 22.58
N ARG A 232 50.46 -1.34 22.98
CA ARG A 232 49.40 -2.38 23.02
C ARG A 232 48.28 -2.01 24.00
N LEU A 233 48.63 -1.53 25.20
CA LEU A 233 47.64 -1.09 26.19
C LEU A 233 46.73 0.00 25.63
N VAL A 234 47.34 1.07 25.09
CA VAL A 234 46.60 2.21 24.54
C VAL A 234 45.79 1.77 23.31
N ALA A 235 46.38 1.03 22.38
CA ALA A 235 45.69 0.55 21.17
C ALA A 235 44.47 -0.31 21.50
N GLY A 236 44.57 -1.22 22.47
CA GLY A 236 43.44 -2.08 22.85
C GLY A 236 42.26 -1.29 23.41
N TRP A 237 42.52 -0.32 24.30
CA TRP A 237 41.47 0.53 24.89
C TRP A 237 40.89 1.54 23.90
N VAL A 238 41.74 2.18 23.08
CA VAL A 238 41.29 3.07 22.01
C VAL A 238 40.43 2.29 21.01
N GLY A 239 40.87 1.10 20.59
CA GLY A 239 40.10 0.27 19.69
C GLY A 239 38.74 -0.15 20.27
N LEU A 240 38.69 -0.54 21.55
CA LEU A 240 37.45 -0.84 22.24
C LEU A 240 36.51 0.37 22.32
N ALA A 241 37.05 1.54 22.65
CA ALA A 241 36.29 2.79 22.68
C ALA A 241 35.73 3.15 21.29
N MET A 242 36.51 2.98 20.22
CA MET A 242 36.05 3.22 18.84
C MET A 242 34.89 2.31 18.45
N VAL A 243 34.99 1.00 18.76
CA VAL A 243 33.91 0.03 18.46
C VAL A 243 32.63 0.36 19.25
N VAL A 244 32.74 0.62 20.55
CA VAL A 244 31.56 0.90 21.41
C VAL A 244 30.92 2.26 21.09
N SER A 245 31.72 3.27 20.77
CA SER A 245 31.23 4.63 20.48
C SER A 245 30.59 4.78 19.10
N CYS A 246 30.83 3.85 18.16
CA CYS A 246 30.40 4.00 16.77
C CYS A 246 28.91 4.33 16.63
N GLY A 247 28.01 3.51 17.17
CA GLY A 247 26.57 3.77 17.04
C GLY A 247 26.06 5.01 17.80
N PHE A 248 26.80 5.49 18.81
CA PHE A 248 26.42 6.70 19.55
C PHE A 248 26.84 7.97 18.81
N LEU A 249 28.03 7.95 18.20
CA LEU A 249 28.63 9.10 17.53
C LEU A 249 28.19 9.24 16.07
N VAL A 250 27.81 8.14 15.41
CA VAL A 250 27.40 8.14 14.00
C VAL A 250 25.87 8.34 13.92
N PRO A 251 25.37 9.50 13.47
CA PRO A 251 23.94 9.71 13.28
C PRO A 251 23.42 8.87 12.11
N ALA A 252 22.11 8.56 12.13
CA ALA A 252 21.44 7.82 11.04
C ALA A 252 21.50 8.56 9.68
N SER A 253 21.68 9.88 9.70
CA SER A 253 21.87 10.72 8.50
C SER A 253 23.32 10.78 8.00
N ALA A 254 24.25 10.05 8.63
CA ALA A 254 25.63 10.00 8.17
C ALA A 254 25.72 9.21 6.85
N HIS A 255 26.65 9.60 5.99
CA HIS A 255 27.01 8.89 4.76
C HIS A 255 27.71 7.56 5.11
N TYR A 256 26.93 6.58 5.59
CA TYR A 256 27.38 5.24 5.97
C TYR A 256 27.12 4.26 4.82
N PRO A 257 28.08 3.38 4.44
CA PRO A 257 29.38 3.15 5.08
C PRO A 257 30.44 4.20 4.84
N GLY A 258 30.70 4.55 3.57
CA GLY A 258 31.71 5.55 3.18
C GLY A 258 33.02 5.47 3.98
N TYR A 259 33.57 6.64 4.30
CA TYR A 259 34.74 6.75 5.19
C TYR A 259 34.37 6.58 6.67
N VAL A 260 33.09 6.68 7.04
CA VAL A 260 32.63 6.56 8.43
C VAL A 260 32.84 5.15 8.97
N ALA A 261 32.68 4.13 8.11
CA ALA A 261 32.96 2.73 8.43
C ALA A 261 34.44 2.45 8.76
N LEU A 262 35.37 3.38 8.51
CA LEU A 262 36.74 3.28 9.01
C LEU A 262 36.80 3.28 10.53
N TRP A 263 35.85 3.93 11.22
CA TRP A 263 35.84 4.03 12.66
C TRP A 263 35.72 2.66 13.37
N PRO A 264 34.66 1.86 13.16
CA PRO A 264 34.57 0.55 13.80
C PRO A 264 35.61 -0.45 13.27
N THR A 265 36.01 -0.35 12.00
CA THR A 265 36.96 -1.30 11.38
C THR A 265 38.39 -1.09 11.86
N LEU A 266 38.87 0.16 11.97
CA LEU A 266 40.16 0.47 12.59
C LEU A 266 40.15 0.13 14.08
N GLY A 267 39.02 0.33 14.77
CA GLY A 267 38.84 -0.12 16.14
C GLY A 267 39.08 -1.62 16.30
N ALA A 268 38.50 -2.43 15.40
CA ALA A 268 38.75 -3.88 15.36
C ALA A 268 40.21 -4.22 15.09
N VAL A 269 40.87 -3.54 14.15
CA VAL A 269 42.30 -3.73 13.85
C VAL A 269 43.15 -3.46 15.11
N LEU A 270 42.93 -2.35 15.79
CA LEU A 270 43.67 -1.98 17.01
C LEU A 270 43.52 -3.04 18.12
N ILE A 271 42.30 -3.53 18.34
CA ILE A 271 42.04 -4.62 19.30
C ILE A 271 42.83 -5.88 18.91
N ILE A 272 42.73 -6.32 17.65
CA ILE A 272 43.34 -7.56 17.16
C ILE A 272 44.88 -7.49 17.19
N VAL A 273 45.48 -6.31 16.94
CA VAL A 273 46.93 -6.08 17.00
C VAL A 273 47.42 -6.02 18.46
N SER A 274 46.61 -5.47 19.37
CA SER A 274 46.96 -5.39 20.80
C SER A 274 46.89 -6.75 21.53
N GLY A 275 46.11 -7.70 21.00
CA GLY A 275 45.84 -8.99 21.63
C GLY A 275 47.04 -9.93 21.73
N GLY A 276 47.08 -10.73 22.80
CA GLY A 276 48.09 -11.78 23.03
C GLY A 276 49.43 -11.27 23.58
N GLY A 277 49.50 -9.98 23.96
CA GLY A 277 50.72 -9.35 24.49
C GLY A 277 50.97 -9.51 25.98
N GLY A 278 50.02 -10.07 26.75
CA GLY A 278 50.17 -10.29 28.19
C GLY A 278 50.30 -9.01 29.03
N VAL A 279 49.79 -7.88 28.53
CA VAL A 279 49.92 -6.57 29.19
C VAL A 279 48.93 -6.47 30.35
N ARG A 280 49.43 -6.21 31.56
CA ARG A 280 48.61 -6.01 32.75
C ARG A 280 47.61 -4.86 32.51
N PHE A 281 46.31 -5.12 32.70
CA PHE A 281 45.18 -4.21 32.43
C PHE A 281 44.89 -3.89 30.95
N GLY A 282 45.38 -4.70 30.01
CA GLY A 282 44.97 -4.62 28.61
C GLY A 282 43.47 -4.88 28.41
N ALA A 283 42.88 -4.26 27.39
CA ALA A 283 41.48 -4.50 27.00
C ALA A 283 41.23 -5.98 26.64
N ASP A 284 42.26 -6.70 26.20
CA ASP A 284 42.25 -8.14 25.94
C ASP A 284 41.89 -8.97 27.16
N HIS A 285 42.18 -8.54 28.39
CA HIS A 285 41.75 -9.24 29.60
C HIS A 285 40.23 -9.28 29.78
N ILE A 286 39.55 -8.16 29.48
CA ILE A 286 38.09 -8.09 29.54
C ILE A 286 37.51 -8.94 28.41
N LEU A 287 38.02 -8.77 27.19
CA LEU A 287 37.56 -9.50 26.00
C LEU A 287 37.80 -11.01 26.11
N ALA A 288 38.86 -11.44 26.80
CA ALA A 288 39.17 -12.84 27.06
C ALA A 288 38.45 -13.43 28.29
N SER A 289 37.60 -12.66 28.96
CA SER A 289 36.84 -13.15 30.11
C SER A 289 35.89 -14.29 29.70
N LYS A 290 35.74 -15.29 30.58
CA LYS A 290 34.86 -16.44 30.35
C LYS A 290 33.44 -16.08 29.87
N PRO A 291 32.72 -15.07 30.43
CA PRO A 291 31.38 -14.75 29.97
C PRO A 291 31.37 -14.19 28.54
N LEU A 292 32.29 -13.28 28.19
CA LEU A 292 32.35 -12.73 26.84
C LEU A 292 32.78 -13.78 25.82
N VAL A 293 33.67 -14.69 26.18
CA VAL A 293 34.06 -15.81 25.31
C VAL A 293 32.89 -16.77 25.08
N ALA A 294 32.15 -17.14 26.14
CA ALA A 294 30.99 -18.03 26.03
C ALA A 294 29.87 -17.43 25.17
N LEU A 295 29.59 -16.13 25.32
CA LEU A 295 28.65 -15.42 24.43
C LEU A 295 29.19 -15.33 22.99
N GLY A 296 30.51 -15.27 22.81
CA GLY A 296 31.15 -15.20 21.51
C GLY A 296 31.00 -16.48 20.70
N GLU A 297 30.91 -17.63 21.39
CA GLU A 297 30.63 -18.93 20.77
C GLU A 297 29.25 -18.95 20.12
N ILE A 298 28.23 -18.38 20.78
CA ILE A 298 26.85 -18.33 20.27
C ILE A 298 26.52 -17.07 19.47
N SER A 299 27.50 -16.16 19.27
CA SER A 299 27.26 -14.82 18.69
C SER A 299 26.60 -14.87 17.29
N PHE A 300 26.91 -15.90 16.51
CA PHE A 300 26.35 -16.12 15.18
C PHE A 300 24.85 -16.50 15.26
N SER A 301 24.52 -17.47 16.11
CA SER A 301 23.14 -17.87 16.36
C SER A 301 22.32 -16.72 16.96
N PHE A 302 22.91 -15.94 17.89
CA PHE A 302 22.25 -14.75 18.45
C PHE A 302 21.97 -13.68 17.39
N TYR A 303 22.94 -13.42 16.50
CA TYR A 303 22.73 -12.51 15.37
C TYR A 303 21.55 -12.94 14.48
N LEU A 304 21.33 -14.23 14.25
CA LEU A 304 20.18 -14.66 13.44
C LEU A 304 18.85 -14.56 14.20
N TRP A 305 18.84 -14.85 15.50
CA TRP A 305 17.63 -14.85 16.33
C TRP A 305 17.12 -13.46 16.70
N HIS A 306 18.00 -12.48 16.96
CA HIS A 306 17.57 -11.20 17.53
C HIS A 306 16.59 -10.42 16.62
N TRP A 307 16.77 -10.52 15.30
CA TRP A 307 16.03 -9.70 14.35
C TRP A 307 14.60 -10.18 14.09
N PRO A 308 14.33 -11.47 13.75
CA PRO A 308 12.96 -11.93 13.57
C PRO A 308 12.14 -11.76 14.85
N ILE A 309 12.74 -12.01 16.03
CA ILE A 309 12.06 -11.79 17.32
C ILE A 309 11.67 -10.32 17.46
N LEU A 310 12.59 -9.38 17.19
CA LEU A 310 12.30 -7.95 17.22
C LEU A 310 11.16 -7.59 16.25
N VAL A 311 11.25 -8.02 14.99
CA VAL A 311 10.27 -7.66 13.95
C VAL A 311 8.88 -8.23 14.28
N PHE A 312 8.78 -9.49 14.70
CA PHE A 312 7.48 -10.06 15.09
C PHE A 312 6.92 -9.41 16.35
N PHE A 313 7.77 -9.03 17.31
CA PHE A 313 7.33 -8.27 18.48
C PHE A 313 6.72 -6.94 18.06
N LEU A 314 7.37 -6.19 17.15
CA LEU A 314 6.85 -4.93 16.62
C LEU A 314 5.54 -5.13 15.83
N ILE A 315 5.41 -6.21 15.07
CA ILE A 315 4.18 -6.55 14.34
C ILE A 315 3.01 -6.81 15.31
N VAL A 316 3.24 -7.61 16.35
CA VAL A 316 2.19 -8.00 17.31
C VAL A 316 1.80 -6.83 18.23
N ASP A 317 2.77 -6.04 18.68
CA ASP A 317 2.54 -4.89 19.56
C ASP A 317 1.97 -3.67 18.82
N GLY A 318 2.09 -3.63 17.48
CA GLY A 318 1.64 -2.53 16.64
C GLY A 318 2.47 -1.24 16.80
N GLN A 319 3.58 -1.28 17.54
CA GLN A 319 4.44 -0.14 17.83
C GLN A 319 5.66 -0.08 16.90
N THR A 320 6.20 1.13 16.76
CA THR A 320 7.40 1.38 15.94
C THR A 320 8.70 1.36 16.76
N GLN A 321 8.61 1.38 18.09
CA GLN A 321 9.76 1.35 19.00
C GLN A 321 9.41 0.57 20.27
N LEU A 322 10.42 -0.08 20.86
CA LEU A 322 10.26 -0.81 22.12
C LEU A 322 10.80 -0.02 23.31
N GLY A 323 10.04 -0.03 24.40
CA GLY A 323 10.54 0.37 25.71
C GLY A 323 11.67 -0.54 26.20
N LEU A 324 12.32 -0.15 27.30
CA LEU A 324 13.47 -0.89 27.85
C LEU A 324 13.12 -2.34 28.21
N VAL A 325 11.98 -2.57 28.87
CA VAL A 325 11.57 -3.91 29.33
C VAL A 325 11.29 -4.83 28.14
N ALA A 326 10.50 -4.38 27.17
CA ALA A 326 10.21 -5.16 25.96
C ALA A 326 11.50 -5.47 25.17
N GLY A 327 12.39 -4.49 25.02
CA GLY A 327 13.68 -4.70 24.36
C GLY A 327 14.59 -5.69 25.09
N LEU A 328 14.65 -5.65 26.42
CA LEU A 328 15.41 -6.63 27.21
C LEU A 328 14.82 -8.04 27.07
N SER A 329 13.49 -8.17 27.01
CA SER A 329 12.82 -9.44 26.74
C SER A 329 13.20 -10.00 25.37
N VAL A 330 13.26 -9.16 24.32
CA VAL A 330 13.72 -9.56 22.98
C VAL A 330 15.14 -10.13 23.03
N ILE A 331 16.07 -9.45 23.71
CA ILE A 331 17.46 -9.91 23.85
C ILE A 331 17.51 -11.24 24.62
N ALA A 332 16.76 -11.37 25.72
CA ALA A 332 16.73 -12.57 26.54
C ALA A 332 16.21 -13.78 25.74
N ILE A 333 15.09 -13.61 25.03
CA ILE A 333 14.51 -14.67 24.17
C ILE A 333 15.50 -15.05 23.06
N ALA A 334 16.15 -14.07 22.43
CA ALA A 334 17.15 -14.31 21.40
C ALA A 334 18.39 -15.06 21.92
N LEU A 335 18.87 -14.75 23.13
CA LEU A 335 19.97 -15.47 23.77
C LEU A 335 19.58 -16.91 24.12
N CYS A 336 18.37 -17.12 24.67
CA CYS A 336 17.85 -18.45 24.96
C CYS A 336 17.72 -19.30 23.69
N GLY A 337 17.12 -18.73 22.64
CA GLY A 337 17.00 -19.37 21.32
C GLY A 337 18.37 -19.70 20.74
N ALA A 338 19.31 -18.75 20.78
CA ALA A 338 20.66 -18.95 20.29
C ALA A 338 21.42 -20.05 21.04
N TYR A 339 21.32 -20.08 22.36
CA TYR A 339 21.94 -21.12 23.18
C TYR A 339 21.34 -22.50 22.87
N ALA A 340 20.01 -22.59 22.82
CA ALA A 340 19.28 -23.82 22.51
C ALA A 340 19.68 -24.38 21.15
N THR A 341 19.60 -23.57 20.10
CA THR A 341 19.93 -24.00 18.73
C THR A 341 21.42 -24.28 18.58
N HIS A 342 22.29 -23.52 19.26
CA HIS A 342 23.72 -23.79 19.25
C HIS A 342 24.04 -25.16 19.86
N ARG A 343 23.51 -25.43 21.06
CA ARG A 343 23.81 -26.63 21.85
C ARG A 343 23.23 -27.92 21.27
N TRP A 344 22.01 -27.85 20.72
CA TRP A 344 21.26 -29.02 20.28
C TRP A 344 21.27 -29.23 18.77
N PHE A 345 21.63 -28.23 17.98
CA PHE A 345 21.59 -28.34 16.51
C PHE A 345 22.93 -27.96 15.87
N GLU A 346 23.42 -26.74 16.07
CA GLU A 346 24.64 -26.24 15.43
C GLU A 346 25.88 -27.07 15.80
N GLN A 347 26.13 -27.24 17.09
CA GLN A 347 27.32 -27.92 17.61
C GLN A 347 27.36 -29.42 17.24
N PRO A 348 26.27 -30.20 17.38
CA PRO A 348 26.24 -31.58 16.88
C PRO A 348 26.51 -31.69 15.38
N VAL A 349 25.92 -30.81 14.56
CA VAL A 349 26.15 -30.82 13.11
C VAL A 349 27.62 -30.51 12.82
N GLN A 350 28.22 -29.51 13.45
CA GLN A 350 29.64 -29.17 13.26
C GLN A 350 30.58 -30.33 13.66
N GLN A 351 30.29 -31.03 14.76
CA GLN A 351 31.11 -32.13 15.28
C GLN A 351 30.92 -33.45 14.52
N SER A 352 29.83 -33.59 13.75
CA SER A 352 29.50 -34.80 12.99
C SER A 352 30.62 -35.25 12.03
N SER A 353 30.59 -36.52 11.62
CA SER A 353 31.49 -37.07 10.61
C SER A 353 31.13 -36.71 9.16
N ILE A 354 29.98 -36.05 8.95
CA ILE A 354 29.50 -35.63 7.62
C ILE A 354 30.57 -34.76 6.96
N GLY A 355 30.96 -35.12 5.73
CA GLY A 355 31.99 -34.41 4.97
C GLY A 355 33.43 -34.80 5.26
N ARG A 356 33.71 -35.69 6.22
CA ARG A 356 35.11 -36.09 6.55
C ARG A 356 35.76 -36.90 5.43
N SER A 357 35.04 -37.85 4.84
CA SER A 357 35.55 -38.70 3.74
C SER A 357 35.33 -38.07 2.36
N ASN A 358 34.16 -37.46 2.14
CA ASN A 358 33.80 -36.80 0.90
C ASN A 358 33.10 -35.45 1.18
N PRO A 359 33.69 -34.31 0.80
CA PRO A 359 33.13 -32.99 1.08
C PRO A 359 31.77 -32.75 0.39
N TRP A 360 31.45 -33.49 -0.68
CA TRP A 360 30.15 -33.39 -1.37
C TRP A 360 28.95 -33.76 -0.49
N HIS A 361 29.14 -34.60 0.54
CA HIS A 361 28.05 -34.92 1.48
C HIS A 361 27.54 -33.69 2.24
N VAL A 362 28.40 -32.70 2.51
CA VAL A 362 27.97 -31.46 3.17
C VAL A 362 27.18 -30.58 2.20
N HIS A 363 27.60 -30.52 0.94
CA HIS A 363 26.89 -29.77 -0.09
C HIS A 363 25.50 -30.36 -0.35
N ALA A 364 25.39 -31.69 -0.40
CA ALA A 364 24.10 -32.38 -0.49
C ALA A 364 23.21 -32.09 0.72
N MET A 365 23.75 -32.09 1.94
CA MET A 365 23.02 -31.70 3.15
C MET A 365 22.54 -30.25 3.08
N ALA A 366 23.41 -29.31 2.67
CA ALA A 366 23.08 -27.90 2.55
C ALA A 366 21.94 -27.67 1.54
N VAL A 367 22.01 -28.29 0.37
CA VAL A 367 20.94 -28.26 -0.64
C VAL A 367 19.66 -28.90 -0.11
N GLY A 368 19.76 -30.06 0.56
CA GLY A 368 18.61 -30.75 1.14
C GLY A 368 17.87 -29.95 2.22
N LEU A 369 18.57 -29.06 2.94
CA LEU A 369 17.95 -28.16 3.92
C LEU A 369 17.35 -26.91 3.28
N ALA A 370 18.00 -26.34 2.26
CA ALA A 370 17.54 -25.10 1.62
C ALA A 370 16.41 -25.32 0.61
N LEU A 371 16.45 -26.42 -0.15
CA LEU A 371 15.51 -26.69 -1.24
C LEU A 371 14.04 -26.72 -0.78
N PRO A 372 13.66 -27.37 0.34
CA PRO A 372 12.27 -27.34 0.81
C PRO A 372 11.79 -25.93 1.17
N ILE A 373 12.66 -25.10 1.75
CA ILE A 373 12.34 -23.71 2.11
C ILE A 373 12.07 -22.89 0.84
N VAL A 374 12.95 -23.00 -0.16
CA VAL A 374 12.80 -22.31 -1.45
C VAL A 374 11.56 -22.80 -2.17
N ALA A 375 11.34 -24.11 -2.25
CA ALA A 375 10.18 -24.69 -2.93
C ALA A 375 8.87 -24.29 -2.25
N ALA A 376 8.77 -24.40 -0.92
CA ALA A 376 7.59 -24.00 -0.17
C ALA A 376 7.31 -22.50 -0.34
N SER A 377 8.35 -21.66 -0.27
CA SER A 377 8.21 -20.21 -0.45
C SER A 377 7.78 -19.85 -1.87
N ALA A 378 8.33 -20.51 -2.89
CA ALA A 378 7.98 -20.27 -4.29
C ALA A 378 6.55 -20.74 -4.62
N VAL A 379 6.14 -21.90 -4.10
CA VAL A 379 4.77 -22.41 -4.25
C VAL A 379 3.79 -21.48 -3.57
N TRP A 380 4.07 -21.06 -2.33
CA TRP A 380 3.22 -20.13 -1.60
C TRP A 380 3.15 -18.76 -2.29
N TYR A 381 4.28 -18.23 -2.74
CA TYR A 381 4.34 -16.98 -3.51
C TYR A 381 3.47 -17.08 -4.77
N LYS A 382 3.59 -18.19 -5.51
CA LYS A 382 2.83 -18.38 -6.74
C LYS A 382 1.34 -18.59 -6.48
N TRP A 383 1.00 -19.28 -5.40
CA TRP A 383 -0.38 -19.47 -4.96
C TRP A 383 -1.04 -18.12 -4.67
N ASN A 384 -0.39 -17.25 -3.89
CA ASN A 384 -0.91 -15.92 -3.59
C ASN A 384 -1.06 -15.06 -4.86
N ASP A 385 -0.04 -15.03 -5.74
CA ASP A 385 -0.08 -14.31 -7.04
C ASP A 385 -1.25 -14.76 -7.92
N VAL A 386 -1.55 -16.07 -7.97
CA VAL A 386 -2.66 -16.59 -8.78
C VAL A 386 -4.01 -16.24 -8.17
N GLN A 387 -4.17 -16.36 -6.86
CA GLN A 387 -5.44 -16.04 -6.18
C GLN A 387 -5.79 -14.56 -6.32
N GLU A 388 -4.79 -13.68 -6.17
CA GLU A 388 -4.98 -12.24 -6.27
C GLU A 388 -5.28 -11.79 -7.69
N ARG A 389 -4.56 -12.29 -8.71
CA ARG A 389 -4.87 -11.97 -10.12
C ARG A 389 -6.28 -12.39 -10.52
N ARG A 390 -6.75 -13.55 -10.03
CA ARG A 390 -8.11 -14.01 -10.27
C ARG A 390 -9.14 -13.05 -9.67
N GLN A 391 -8.89 -12.55 -8.46
CA GLN A 391 -9.78 -11.60 -7.78
C GLN A 391 -9.77 -10.22 -8.45
N SER A 392 -8.60 -9.66 -8.75
CA SER A 392 -8.48 -8.34 -9.40
C SER A 392 -9.04 -8.33 -10.82
N ALA A 393 -8.77 -9.38 -11.61
CA ALA A 393 -9.32 -9.48 -12.98
C ALA A 393 -10.84 -9.68 -12.99
N ALA A 394 -11.38 -10.47 -12.05
CA ALA A 394 -12.84 -10.61 -11.91
C ALA A 394 -13.52 -9.28 -11.55
N LEU A 395 -12.84 -8.43 -10.77
CA LEU A 395 -13.40 -7.19 -10.24
C LEU A 395 -13.27 -6.00 -11.19
N GLU A 396 -12.13 -5.87 -11.87
CA GLU A 396 -11.93 -4.85 -12.93
C GLU A 396 -12.84 -5.12 -14.16
N GLN A 397 -13.19 -6.38 -14.37
CA GLN A 397 -14.18 -6.79 -15.36
C GLN A 397 -15.63 -6.58 -14.87
N MET A 398 -15.88 -6.67 -13.56
CA MET A 398 -17.18 -6.40 -12.94
C MET A 398 -17.54 -4.91 -12.98
N MET A 399 -16.64 -4.02 -12.54
CA MET A 399 -16.88 -2.56 -12.49
C MET A 399 -17.11 -1.93 -13.88
N ARG A 400 -16.49 -2.48 -14.93
CA ARG A 400 -16.60 -1.93 -16.29
C ARG A 400 -17.82 -2.43 -17.07
N ARG A 401 -18.46 -3.52 -16.64
CA ARG A 401 -19.39 -4.27 -17.51
C ARG A 401 -20.83 -4.35 -16.98
N TYR A 402 -21.07 -4.10 -15.69
CA TYR A 402 -22.39 -4.34 -15.07
C TYR A 402 -22.81 -3.20 -14.11
N PRO A 403 -23.39 -2.10 -14.61
CA PRO A 403 -23.61 -0.87 -13.85
C PRO A 403 -24.90 -0.85 -13.02
N GLY A 404 -25.47 -2.02 -12.68
CA GLY A 404 -26.72 -2.13 -11.93
C GLY A 404 -27.91 -1.38 -12.57
N GLY A 405 -28.75 -0.77 -11.75
CA GLY A 405 -29.90 0.04 -12.15
C GLY A 405 -29.57 1.39 -12.78
N SER A 406 -28.29 1.78 -12.87
CA SER A 406 -27.90 3.07 -13.49
C SER A 406 -28.15 3.10 -15.02
N GLN A 407 -28.40 1.95 -15.65
CA GLN A 407 -28.79 1.76 -17.05
C GLN A 407 -30.13 1.01 -17.15
N PRO A 408 -30.89 1.13 -18.27
CA PRO A 408 -32.08 0.32 -18.48
C PRO A 408 -31.73 -1.16 -18.45
N ILE A 409 -32.56 -1.96 -17.79
CA ILE A 409 -32.36 -3.40 -17.68
C ILE A 409 -32.75 -4.07 -19.00
N SER A 410 -32.03 -5.12 -19.39
CA SER A 410 -32.40 -5.93 -20.55
C SER A 410 -31.84 -7.33 -20.44
N LEU A 411 -32.57 -8.30 -21.00
CA LEU A 411 -32.12 -9.70 -21.00
C LEU A 411 -30.74 -9.87 -21.66
N ALA A 412 -30.45 -9.10 -22.72
CA ALA A 412 -29.15 -9.08 -23.40
C ALA A 412 -27.98 -8.55 -22.54
N LYS A 413 -28.28 -7.85 -21.44
CA LYS A 413 -27.32 -7.30 -20.47
C LYS A 413 -27.38 -8.01 -19.11
N ALA A 414 -28.23 -9.02 -18.96
CA ALA A 414 -28.27 -9.89 -17.79
C ALA A 414 -26.99 -10.76 -17.72
N ILE A 415 -26.71 -11.31 -16.53
CA ILE A 415 -25.46 -12.05 -16.22
C ILE A 415 -25.06 -13.05 -17.32
N LYS A 416 -23.79 -13.00 -17.71
CA LYS A 416 -23.15 -14.08 -18.46
C LYS A 416 -22.80 -15.23 -17.50
N PRO A 417 -22.96 -16.51 -17.90
CA PRO A 417 -22.58 -17.65 -17.06
C PRO A 417 -21.17 -17.49 -16.47
N GLY A 418 -21.05 -17.59 -15.14
CA GLY A 418 -19.78 -17.51 -14.41
C GLY A 418 -19.40 -16.14 -13.80
N VAL A 419 -20.25 -15.11 -13.93
CA VAL A 419 -20.05 -13.83 -13.23
C VAL A 419 -20.72 -13.88 -11.84
N PRO A 420 -20.02 -13.57 -10.74
CA PRO A 420 -20.61 -13.60 -9.40
C PRO A 420 -21.64 -12.48 -9.20
N LEU A 421 -22.72 -12.83 -8.50
CA LEU A 421 -23.77 -11.91 -8.06
C LEU A 421 -23.26 -11.00 -6.93
N HIS A 422 -23.75 -9.76 -6.92
CA HIS A 422 -23.52 -8.82 -5.82
C HIS A 422 -24.85 -8.17 -5.36
N PRO A 423 -25.23 -8.25 -4.08
CA PRO A 423 -24.70 -9.20 -3.09
C PRO A 423 -24.84 -10.65 -3.57
N THR A 424 -24.18 -11.59 -2.91
CA THR A 424 -24.51 -13.02 -3.07
C THR A 424 -25.93 -13.29 -2.59
N VAL A 425 -26.52 -14.44 -2.98
CA VAL A 425 -27.88 -14.80 -2.52
C VAL A 425 -27.98 -14.82 -0.99
N SER A 426 -26.97 -15.39 -0.31
CA SER A 426 -26.95 -15.41 1.16
C SER A 426 -26.83 -14.02 1.77
N GLU A 427 -26.03 -13.13 1.18
CA GLU A 427 -25.90 -11.74 1.65
C GLU A 427 -27.18 -10.94 1.40
N ALA A 428 -27.87 -11.17 0.27
CA ALA A 428 -29.15 -10.54 -0.04
C ALA A 428 -30.23 -10.89 1.00
N ARG A 429 -30.31 -12.17 1.41
CA ARG A 429 -31.24 -12.63 2.46
C ARG A 429 -30.94 -11.99 3.82
N ASN A 430 -29.66 -11.81 4.13
CA ASN A 430 -29.19 -11.32 5.42
C ASN A 430 -28.97 -9.80 5.45
N ALA A 431 -29.34 -9.07 4.39
CA ALA A 431 -29.10 -7.64 4.28
C ALA A 431 -29.77 -6.89 5.44
N PRO A 432 -29.02 -6.20 6.32
CA PRO A 432 -29.59 -5.55 7.48
C PRO A 432 -30.59 -4.49 7.05
N ALA A 433 -31.74 -4.50 7.71
CA ALA A 433 -32.72 -3.44 7.62
C ALA A 433 -32.22 -2.26 8.48
N ASP A 434 -31.24 -1.48 8.00
CA ASP A 434 -30.99 -0.11 8.51
C ASP A 434 -32.17 0.79 8.09
N PHE A 435 -33.38 0.37 8.46
CA PHE A 435 -34.66 0.89 8.03
C PHE A 435 -35.37 1.37 9.29
N CYS A 436 -35.79 2.63 9.26
CA CYS A 436 -36.53 3.33 10.31
C CYS A 436 -38.00 2.89 10.35
N SER A 437 -38.24 1.59 10.38
CA SER A 437 -39.59 1.07 10.49
C SER A 437 -39.96 0.92 11.96
N GLN A 438 -41.06 1.54 12.35
CA GLN A 438 -41.67 1.35 13.67
C GLN A 438 -42.06 -0.13 13.86
N GLU A 439 -41.79 -0.68 15.05
CA GLU A 439 -42.10 -2.08 15.37
C GLU A 439 -43.55 -2.24 15.83
N LYS A 440 -44.09 -3.45 15.61
CA LYS A 440 -45.48 -3.80 15.91
C LYS A 440 -45.80 -3.64 17.40
N GLY A 441 -46.51 -2.57 17.76
CA GLY A 441 -47.00 -2.32 19.12
C GLY A 441 -46.47 -1.04 19.79
N GLU A 442 -45.58 -0.29 19.15
CA GLU A 442 -45.12 1.02 19.66
C GLU A 442 -46.21 2.10 19.52
N GLN A 443 -46.43 2.90 20.57
CA GLN A 443 -47.38 4.01 20.58
C GLN A 443 -46.68 5.33 20.20
N GLY A 444 -47.16 6.01 19.15
CA GLY A 444 -46.60 7.28 18.66
C GLY A 444 -46.12 7.19 17.22
N ILE A 445 -45.44 8.24 16.73
CA ILE A 445 -44.76 8.25 15.43
C ILE A 445 -43.26 8.19 15.69
N VAL A 446 -42.60 7.15 15.20
CA VAL A 446 -41.13 7.05 15.20
C VAL A 446 -40.59 7.80 13.99
N THR A 447 -39.61 8.68 14.21
CA THR A 447 -38.93 9.41 13.14
C THR A 447 -37.43 9.17 13.21
N CYS A 448 -36.81 8.81 12.10
CA CYS A 448 -35.35 8.75 11.98
C CYS A 448 -34.85 9.80 11.00
N ILE A 449 -33.65 10.30 11.28
CA ILE A 449 -33.00 11.32 10.47
C ILE A 449 -31.82 10.67 9.75
N HIS A 450 -31.80 10.81 8.43
CA HIS A 450 -30.75 10.33 7.54
C HIS A 450 -30.20 11.48 6.68
N GLY A 451 -29.08 11.25 6.00
CA GLY A 451 -28.44 12.27 5.18
C GLY A 451 -27.69 13.31 6.03
N VAL A 452 -27.69 14.57 5.58
CA VAL A 452 -26.91 15.65 6.22
C VAL A 452 -27.70 16.24 7.39
N ILE A 453 -27.16 16.12 8.61
CA ILE A 453 -27.84 16.57 9.84
C ILE A 453 -27.51 18.02 10.23
N GLU A 454 -26.33 18.51 9.87
CA GLU A 454 -25.87 19.89 10.09
C GLU A 454 -25.49 20.55 8.75
N GLY A 455 -25.88 21.82 8.56
CA GLY A 455 -25.60 22.53 7.30
C GLY A 455 -26.39 22.05 6.07
N TYR A 456 -27.49 21.32 6.29
CA TYR A 456 -28.41 20.92 5.23
C TYR A 456 -29.17 22.12 4.65
N GLN A 457 -29.53 22.05 3.37
CA GLN A 457 -30.26 23.12 2.67
C GLN A 457 -31.73 22.80 2.45
N LYS A 458 -32.07 21.51 2.35
CA LYS A 458 -33.43 21.05 2.10
C LYS A 458 -33.77 19.87 3.02
N THR A 459 -35.04 19.78 3.38
CA THR A 459 -35.60 18.65 4.13
C THR A 459 -36.50 17.83 3.22
N ILE A 460 -36.24 16.53 3.14
CA ILE A 460 -37.02 15.55 2.38
C ILE A 460 -37.70 14.64 3.40
N ALA A 461 -39.03 14.57 3.38
CA ALA A 461 -39.77 13.61 4.20
C ALA A 461 -40.01 12.33 3.40
N LEU A 462 -39.47 11.20 3.85
CA LEU A 462 -39.71 9.88 3.25
C LEU A 462 -40.90 9.24 3.96
N VAL A 463 -42.04 9.10 3.27
CA VAL A 463 -43.34 8.80 3.91
C VAL A 463 -44.03 7.61 3.24
N GLY A 464 -44.31 6.56 4.00
CA GLY A 464 -45.10 5.42 3.56
C GLY A 464 -44.81 4.15 4.33
N GLY A 465 -44.83 2.99 3.65
CA GLY A 465 -44.39 1.72 4.24
C GLY A 465 -43.07 1.22 3.68
N SER A 466 -42.78 -0.07 3.87
CA SER A 466 -41.54 -0.72 3.42
C SER A 466 -41.22 -0.52 1.92
N GLN A 467 -42.24 -0.32 1.08
CA GLN A 467 -42.10 -0.08 -0.35
C GLN A 467 -41.56 1.33 -0.69
N VAL A 468 -41.76 2.30 0.18
CA VAL A 468 -41.16 3.63 0.09
C VAL A 468 -39.77 3.60 0.72
N GLU A 469 -39.66 2.93 1.86
CA GLU A 469 -38.45 2.88 2.66
C GLU A 469 -37.26 2.21 1.98
N GLN A 470 -37.49 1.17 1.17
CA GLN A 470 -36.44 0.53 0.37
C GLN A 470 -35.67 1.49 -0.56
N TRP A 471 -36.21 2.68 -0.86
CA TRP A 471 -35.53 3.73 -1.65
C TRP A 471 -34.58 4.60 -0.82
N LEU A 472 -34.57 4.46 0.50
CA LEU A 472 -33.71 5.22 1.41
C LEU A 472 -32.23 5.18 1.00
N PRO A 473 -31.61 4.03 0.62
CA PRO A 473 -30.20 4.02 0.21
C PRO A 473 -29.92 4.86 -1.04
N ALA A 474 -30.87 4.94 -1.98
CA ALA A 474 -30.77 5.80 -3.16
C ALA A 474 -30.87 7.29 -2.79
N LEU A 475 -31.77 7.61 -1.85
CA LEU A 475 -31.99 8.95 -1.35
C LEU A 475 -30.83 9.43 -0.47
N GLU A 476 -30.20 8.57 0.32
CA GLU A 476 -29.00 8.89 1.11
C GLU A 476 -27.82 9.27 0.23
N ALA A 477 -27.63 8.55 -0.88
CA ALA A 477 -26.64 8.89 -1.89
C ALA A 477 -26.91 10.27 -2.50
N LEU A 478 -28.18 10.58 -2.82
CA LEU A 478 -28.58 11.91 -3.30
C LEU A 478 -28.40 13.00 -2.22
N ALA A 479 -28.82 12.74 -0.98
CA ALA A 479 -28.74 13.67 0.12
C ALA A 479 -27.30 14.07 0.43
N SER A 480 -26.38 13.12 0.32
CA SER A 480 -24.95 13.32 0.44
C SER A 480 -24.38 14.30 -0.59
N ALA A 481 -24.87 14.25 -1.84
CA ALA A 481 -24.45 15.15 -2.92
C ALA A 481 -25.18 16.51 -2.88
N GLN A 482 -26.42 16.54 -2.40
CA GLN A 482 -27.31 17.71 -2.50
C GLN A 482 -27.50 18.48 -1.18
N LYS A 483 -26.84 18.05 -0.09
CA LYS A 483 -26.99 18.58 1.27
C LYS A 483 -28.44 18.52 1.77
N TRP A 484 -29.05 17.34 1.66
CA TRP A 484 -30.41 17.13 2.16
C TRP A 484 -30.42 16.45 3.53
N LYS A 485 -31.35 16.89 4.38
CA LYS A 485 -31.79 16.14 5.56
C LYS A 485 -32.98 15.28 5.16
N ILE A 486 -32.90 13.97 5.39
CA ILE A 486 -34.00 13.04 5.16
C ILE A 486 -34.65 12.74 6.51
N VAL A 487 -35.95 12.92 6.61
CA VAL A 487 -36.75 12.48 7.78
C VAL A 487 -37.62 11.33 7.33
N VAL A 488 -37.40 10.15 7.89
CA VAL A 488 -38.14 8.94 7.55
C VAL A 488 -39.32 8.79 8.51
N LEU A 489 -40.51 8.67 7.94
CA LEU A 489 -41.76 8.34 8.62
C LEU A 489 -42.35 7.11 7.91
N ALA A 490 -41.87 5.92 8.31
CA ALA A 490 -42.22 4.65 7.67
C ALA A 490 -42.78 3.63 8.67
N GLU A 491 -43.79 2.87 8.24
CA GLU A 491 -44.40 1.79 9.02
C GLU A 491 -44.35 0.46 8.24
N SER A 492 -43.85 -0.59 8.88
CA SER A 492 -43.59 -1.87 8.21
C SER A 492 -44.77 -2.84 8.27
N ASP A 493 -45.60 -2.80 9.32
CA ASP A 493 -46.68 -3.77 9.50
C ASP A 493 -47.91 -3.16 10.19
N CYS A 494 -48.76 -2.57 9.37
CA CYS A 494 -49.81 -1.69 9.84
C CYS A 494 -51.12 -2.42 10.16
N SER A 495 -51.43 -2.55 11.47
CA SER A 495 -52.69 -3.14 11.97
C SER A 495 -53.81 -2.12 12.23
N SER A 496 -53.50 -0.83 12.33
CA SER A 496 -54.45 0.29 12.56
C SER A 496 -54.09 1.53 11.72
N CYS A 497 -54.13 1.38 10.39
CA CYS A 497 -53.56 2.34 9.45
C CYS A 497 -54.21 3.71 9.40
N ASP A 498 -55.47 3.83 9.77
CA ASP A 498 -56.14 5.11 9.76
C ASP A 498 -55.59 6.03 10.87
N VAL A 499 -55.33 5.47 12.06
CA VAL A 499 -54.77 6.20 13.21
C VAL A 499 -53.32 6.61 12.94
N TRP A 500 -52.51 5.68 12.42
CA TRP A 500 -51.13 5.99 12.05
C TRP A 500 -51.05 6.99 10.89
N SER A 501 -51.93 6.89 9.89
CA SER A 501 -51.95 7.80 8.74
C SER A 501 -52.32 9.24 9.12
N GLU A 502 -53.20 9.45 10.10
CA GLU A 502 -53.50 10.79 10.63
C GLU A 502 -52.33 11.33 11.45
N ALA A 503 -51.75 10.53 12.35
CA ALA A 503 -50.60 10.95 13.17
C ALA A 503 -49.35 11.25 12.32
N MET A 504 -49.09 10.44 11.29
CA MET A 504 -48.04 10.69 10.30
C MET A 504 -48.29 12.00 9.56
N HIS A 505 -49.55 12.25 9.16
CA HIS A 505 -49.90 13.49 8.46
C HIS A 505 -49.62 14.70 9.34
N ASP A 506 -50.03 14.68 10.61
CA ASP A 506 -49.75 15.73 11.58
C ASP A 506 -48.24 15.94 11.79
N ALA A 507 -47.45 14.86 11.80
CA ALA A 507 -45.99 14.94 11.90
C ALA A 507 -45.37 15.59 10.66
N VAL A 508 -45.85 15.27 9.45
CA VAL A 508 -45.40 15.89 8.20
C VAL A 508 -45.77 17.38 8.16
N LEU A 509 -46.98 17.75 8.61
CA LEU A 509 -47.39 19.15 8.69
C LEU A 509 -46.52 19.93 9.68
N LYS A 510 -46.21 19.36 10.86
CA LYS A 510 -45.27 19.99 11.82
C LYS A 510 -43.86 20.12 11.26
N LEU A 511 -43.40 19.14 10.47
CA LEU A 511 -42.07 19.15 9.87
C LEU A 511 -41.93 20.18 8.74
N HIS A 512 -43.02 20.46 8.00
CA HIS A 512 -43.02 21.32 6.81
C HIS A 512 -41.84 21.06 5.84
N PRO A 513 -41.70 19.84 5.29
CA PRO A 513 -40.59 19.48 4.41
C PRO A 513 -40.68 20.20 3.05
N ASN A 514 -39.54 20.33 2.34
CA ASN A 514 -39.52 20.88 0.98
C ASN A 514 -40.20 19.95 -0.04
N VAL A 515 -40.20 18.65 0.24
CA VAL A 515 -40.94 17.65 -0.53
C VAL A 515 -41.21 16.42 0.32
N VAL A 516 -42.36 15.77 0.05
CA VAL A 516 -42.66 14.42 0.54
C VAL A 516 -42.32 13.42 -0.56
N PHE A 517 -41.50 12.41 -0.27
CA PHE A 517 -41.22 11.29 -1.16
C PHE A 517 -42.08 10.08 -0.75
N THR A 518 -42.86 9.55 -1.68
CA THR A 518 -43.81 8.44 -1.43
C THR A 518 -44.02 7.58 -2.68
N VAL A 519 -44.88 6.57 -2.63
CA VAL A 519 -45.28 5.74 -3.79
C VAL A 519 -46.62 6.20 -4.38
N ALA A 520 -46.77 6.06 -5.69
CA ALA A 520 -47.94 6.47 -6.46
C ALA A 520 -48.99 5.37 -6.62
N THR A 521 -48.54 4.12 -6.67
CA THR A 521 -49.38 2.96 -6.96
C THR A 521 -49.15 1.87 -5.91
N SER A 522 -50.09 0.94 -5.82
CA SER A 522 -49.98 -0.28 -5.03
C SER A 522 -50.35 -1.47 -5.90
N GLN A 523 -49.62 -2.57 -5.74
CA GLN A 523 -49.93 -3.84 -6.39
C GLN A 523 -50.68 -4.75 -5.41
N ARG A 524 -51.86 -5.24 -5.82
CA ARG A 524 -52.61 -6.25 -5.06
C ARG A 524 -52.65 -7.54 -5.87
N MET A 525 -52.13 -8.62 -5.28
CA MET A 525 -52.20 -9.95 -5.88
C MET A 525 -53.62 -10.49 -5.78
N GLN A 526 -54.26 -10.79 -6.92
CA GLN A 526 -55.58 -11.40 -6.98
C GLN A 526 -55.54 -12.54 -7.99
N GLN A 527 -55.76 -13.78 -7.54
CA GLN A 527 -55.79 -15.00 -8.39
C GLN A 527 -54.60 -15.11 -9.37
N SER A 528 -53.35 -14.99 -8.86
CA SER A 528 -52.09 -15.14 -9.60
C SER A 528 -51.68 -14.03 -10.58
N GLU A 529 -52.45 -12.95 -10.66
CA GLU A 529 -52.15 -11.70 -11.37
C GLU A 529 -52.03 -10.52 -10.39
N ALA A 530 -51.05 -9.63 -10.62
CA ALA A 530 -50.97 -8.37 -9.90
C ALA A 530 -51.86 -7.33 -10.58
N ARG A 531 -52.81 -6.73 -9.84
CA ARG A 531 -53.54 -5.53 -10.31
C ARG A 531 -52.91 -4.30 -9.68
N GLU A 532 -52.45 -3.39 -10.53
CA GLU A 532 -51.86 -2.12 -10.10
C GLU A 532 -52.93 -1.02 -10.05
N ALA A 533 -53.06 -0.32 -8.93
CA ALA A 533 -54.01 0.78 -8.80
C ALA A 533 -53.45 1.92 -7.95
N ILE A 534 -54.08 3.09 -8.04
CA ILE A 534 -53.86 4.21 -7.10
C ILE A 534 -54.89 4.06 -5.97
N PRO A 535 -54.46 3.76 -4.73
CA PRO A 535 -55.38 3.68 -3.60
C PRO A 535 -56.11 5.02 -3.36
N GLY A 536 -57.41 4.97 -3.06
CA GLY A 536 -58.19 6.19 -2.76
C GLY A 536 -57.68 6.96 -1.53
N SER A 537 -57.03 6.26 -0.59
CA SER A 537 -56.35 6.87 0.55
C SER A 537 -55.18 7.76 0.13
N TYR A 538 -54.45 7.42 -0.95
CA TYR A 538 -53.34 8.23 -1.45
C TYR A 538 -53.84 9.55 -2.01
N LEU A 539 -54.96 9.53 -2.75
CA LEU A 539 -55.61 10.75 -3.25
C LEU A 539 -56.04 11.68 -2.11
N THR A 540 -56.57 11.11 -1.04
CA THR A 540 -56.97 11.86 0.16
C THR A 540 -55.77 12.50 0.85
N GLN A 541 -54.68 11.75 1.01
CA GLN A 541 -53.44 12.26 1.61
C GLN A 541 -52.78 13.35 0.76
N TRP A 542 -52.70 13.17 -0.56
CA TRP A 542 -52.15 14.17 -1.46
C TRP A 542 -52.98 15.45 -1.47
N LYS A 543 -54.31 15.35 -1.34
CA LYS A 543 -55.18 16.52 -1.18
C LYS A 543 -54.87 17.29 0.10
N LYS A 544 -54.75 16.61 1.25
CA LYS A 544 -54.39 17.25 2.52
C LYS A 544 -53.01 17.94 2.47
N LEU A 545 -52.02 17.34 1.78
CA LEU A 545 -50.73 17.98 1.53
C LEU A 545 -50.87 19.21 0.63
N ALA A 546 -51.75 19.15 -0.38
CA ALA A 546 -52.02 20.27 -1.29
C ALA A 546 -52.63 21.47 -0.54
N ASP A 547 -53.59 21.20 0.33
CA ASP A 547 -54.29 22.21 1.15
C ASP A 547 -53.30 22.96 2.07
N ASN A 548 -52.14 22.35 2.37
CA ASN A 548 -51.05 22.93 3.16
C ASN A 548 -49.82 23.35 2.33
N SER A 549 -49.96 23.47 1.01
CA SER A 549 -48.89 23.88 0.09
C SER A 549 -47.64 22.98 0.08
N ILE A 550 -47.77 21.71 0.47
CA ILE A 550 -46.69 20.71 0.44
C ILE A 550 -46.76 19.92 -0.87
N THR A 551 -45.62 19.82 -1.55
CA THR A 551 -45.48 19.05 -2.79
C THR A 551 -45.01 17.63 -2.51
N ALA A 552 -45.57 16.65 -3.23
CA ALA A 552 -45.13 15.26 -3.16
C ALA A 552 -44.47 14.80 -4.47
N ILE A 553 -43.42 13.98 -4.36
CA ILE A 553 -42.89 13.14 -5.44
C ILE A 553 -43.37 11.72 -5.17
N ALA A 554 -44.17 11.19 -6.09
CA ALA A 554 -44.79 9.88 -5.98
C ALA A 554 -44.21 8.93 -7.04
N LEU A 555 -43.57 7.85 -6.58
CA LEU A 555 -42.91 6.88 -7.44
C LEU A 555 -43.83 5.71 -7.78
N ARG A 556 -43.89 5.28 -9.05
CA ARG A 556 -44.57 4.02 -9.40
C ARG A 556 -43.99 2.85 -8.60
N HIS A 557 -44.85 1.93 -8.18
CA HIS A 557 -44.51 0.80 -7.33
C HIS A 557 -43.41 -0.09 -7.96
N THR A 558 -42.47 -0.60 -7.15
CA THR A 558 -41.48 -1.60 -7.61
C THR A 558 -42.15 -2.94 -7.88
N PRO A 559 -41.67 -3.78 -8.81
CA PRO A 559 -42.37 -5.02 -9.12
C PRO A 559 -42.38 -5.99 -7.92
N SER A 560 -43.57 -6.49 -7.57
CA SER A 560 -43.73 -7.55 -6.56
C SER A 560 -43.72 -8.91 -7.25
N MET A 561 -42.58 -9.60 -7.20
CA MET A 561 -42.32 -10.84 -7.93
C MET A 561 -43.15 -12.05 -7.41
N GLY A 562 -43.74 -11.94 -6.22
CA GLY A 562 -44.75 -12.88 -5.70
C GLY A 562 -44.21 -14.18 -5.10
N GLU A 563 -43.20 -14.79 -5.73
CA GLU A 563 -42.41 -15.92 -5.19
C GLU A 563 -41.05 -15.43 -4.67
N ASP A 564 -40.37 -16.23 -3.82
CA ASP A 564 -39.02 -15.89 -3.36
C ASP A 564 -38.02 -16.00 -4.52
N VAL A 565 -37.74 -14.86 -5.14
CA VAL A 565 -36.82 -14.71 -6.27
C VAL A 565 -35.43 -15.28 -5.94
N LEU A 566 -35.01 -15.21 -4.67
CA LEU A 566 -33.70 -15.68 -4.25
C LEU A 566 -33.58 -17.20 -4.33
N ASP A 567 -34.65 -17.95 -4.00
CA ASP A 567 -34.68 -19.41 -4.17
C ASP A 567 -34.48 -19.81 -5.64
N CYS A 568 -35.19 -19.11 -6.55
CA CYS A 568 -35.05 -19.37 -7.97
C CYS A 568 -33.63 -19.08 -8.46
N VAL A 569 -33.05 -17.93 -8.07
CA VAL A 569 -31.71 -17.53 -8.48
C VAL A 569 -30.65 -18.48 -7.93
N GLU A 570 -30.80 -18.96 -6.70
CA GLU A 570 -29.89 -19.91 -6.06
C GLU A 570 -29.81 -21.24 -6.83
N VAL A 571 -30.94 -21.73 -7.31
CA VAL A 571 -31.03 -22.97 -8.11
C VAL A 571 -30.59 -22.75 -9.57
N ASN A 572 -30.72 -21.53 -10.10
CA ASN A 572 -30.50 -21.21 -11.52
C ASN A 572 -29.35 -20.23 -11.76
N LEU A 573 -28.27 -20.27 -10.96
CA LEU A 573 -27.11 -19.38 -11.09
C LEU A 573 -26.45 -19.36 -12.49
N HIS A 574 -26.63 -20.43 -13.27
CA HIS A 574 -26.09 -20.55 -14.63
C HIS A 574 -27.03 -20.02 -15.72
N ASP A 575 -28.29 -19.77 -15.40
CA ASP A 575 -29.32 -19.31 -16.34
C ASP A 575 -30.42 -18.51 -15.63
N ILE A 576 -30.05 -17.31 -15.19
CA ILE A 576 -30.88 -16.43 -14.37
C ILE A 576 -32.11 -15.92 -15.14
N ALA A 577 -32.11 -16.00 -16.47
CA ALA A 577 -33.26 -15.67 -17.32
C ALA A 577 -34.51 -16.49 -16.97
N LYS A 578 -34.34 -17.71 -16.46
CA LYS A 578 -35.45 -18.57 -16.00
C LYS A 578 -36.21 -18.01 -14.81
N CYS A 579 -35.59 -17.11 -14.06
CA CYS A 579 -36.18 -16.44 -12.90
C CYS A 579 -36.79 -15.08 -13.26
N ALA A 580 -36.83 -14.73 -14.55
CA ALA A 580 -37.52 -13.55 -15.04
C ALA A 580 -39.04 -13.75 -15.06
N ILE A 581 -39.80 -12.71 -14.74
CA ILE A 581 -41.26 -12.75 -14.74
C ILE A 581 -41.81 -11.89 -15.88
N PRO A 582 -42.80 -12.36 -16.65
CA PRO A 582 -43.44 -11.53 -17.68
C PRO A 582 -43.99 -10.22 -17.11
N ARG A 583 -43.66 -9.11 -17.76
CA ARG A 583 -44.04 -7.75 -17.34
C ARG A 583 -45.55 -7.60 -17.16
N TRP A 584 -46.35 -8.19 -18.07
CA TRP A 584 -47.81 -8.15 -18.03
C TRP A 584 -48.41 -8.80 -16.77
N ARG A 585 -47.67 -9.71 -16.12
CA ARG A 585 -48.12 -10.37 -14.88
C ARG A 585 -47.96 -9.45 -13.66
N LEU A 586 -47.09 -8.46 -13.75
CA LEU A 586 -46.71 -7.56 -12.66
C LEU A 586 -47.26 -6.14 -12.83
N PHE A 587 -47.41 -5.66 -14.07
CA PHE A 587 -47.93 -4.33 -14.36
C PHE A 587 -49.06 -4.38 -15.38
N ASP A 588 -50.07 -3.54 -15.14
CA ASP A 588 -51.10 -3.23 -16.13
C ASP A 588 -50.47 -2.64 -17.40
N GLU A 589 -51.02 -2.98 -18.57
CA GLU A 589 -50.57 -2.45 -19.88
C GLU A 589 -50.57 -0.91 -19.92
N ILE A 590 -51.52 -0.30 -19.22
CA ILE A 590 -51.66 1.16 -19.13
C ILE A 590 -51.42 1.58 -17.69
N ASP A 591 -50.37 2.38 -17.48
CA ASP A 591 -50.02 2.98 -16.18
C ASP A 591 -51.25 3.65 -15.53
N PRO A 592 -51.65 3.23 -14.31
CA PRO A 592 -52.78 3.83 -13.59
C PRO A 592 -52.68 5.35 -13.41
N VAL A 593 -51.47 5.90 -13.32
CA VAL A 593 -51.23 7.36 -13.23
C VAL A 593 -51.58 8.07 -14.52
N SER A 594 -51.47 7.41 -15.68
CA SER A 594 -51.86 7.99 -16.97
C SER A 594 -53.38 8.15 -17.10
N LYS A 595 -54.16 7.28 -16.44
CA LYS A 595 -55.63 7.29 -16.42
C LYS A 595 -56.23 8.31 -15.45
N LEU A 596 -55.44 8.83 -14.51
CA LEU A 596 -55.89 9.78 -13.49
C LEU A 596 -56.19 11.15 -14.12
N SER A 597 -57.46 11.59 -14.07
CA SER A 597 -57.89 12.91 -14.56
C SER A 597 -59.00 13.50 -13.65
N PRO A 598 -58.82 14.72 -13.10
CA PRO A 598 -57.63 15.57 -13.20
C PRO A 598 -56.47 15.08 -12.31
N LYS A 599 -55.22 15.28 -12.74
CA LYS A 599 -54.05 14.97 -11.91
C LYS A 599 -53.87 16.02 -10.81
N PRO A 600 -53.53 15.62 -9.56
CA PRO A 600 -53.23 16.56 -8.49
C PRO A 600 -52.05 17.46 -8.84
N ARG A 601 -52.24 18.78 -8.78
CA ARG A 601 -51.21 19.76 -9.19
C ARG A 601 -49.99 19.80 -8.26
N ASN A 602 -50.12 19.35 -7.01
CA ASN A 602 -49.05 19.28 -6.01
C ASN A 602 -48.29 17.95 -6.01
N VAL A 603 -48.63 17.01 -6.90
CA VAL A 603 -47.95 15.71 -7.00
C VAL A 603 -47.13 15.65 -8.29
N ARG A 604 -45.92 15.10 -8.20
CA ARG A 604 -45.03 14.84 -9.32
C ARG A 604 -44.78 13.34 -9.40
N PHE A 605 -45.17 12.73 -10.51
CA PHE A 605 -45.08 11.29 -10.69
C PHE A 605 -43.76 10.91 -11.38
N ILE A 606 -43.11 9.86 -10.88
CA ILE A 606 -41.89 9.29 -11.46
C ILE A 606 -42.12 7.80 -11.75
N ASP A 607 -41.75 7.36 -12.95
CA ASP A 607 -41.72 5.95 -13.33
C ASP A 607 -40.27 5.51 -13.59
N LEU A 608 -39.85 4.44 -12.91
CA LEU A 608 -38.55 3.77 -13.04
C LEU A 608 -38.70 2.30 -13.45
N THR A 609 -39.84 1.90 -14.01
CA THR A 609 -40.10 0.51 -14.40
C THR A 609 -39.07 0.02 -15.42
N ASP A 610 -38.50 0.90 -16.26
CA ASP A 610 -37.42 0.59 -17.21
C ASP A 610 -36.11 0.10 -16.55
N ARG A 611 -36.01 0.23 -15.23
CA ARG A 611 -34.89 -0.25 -14.42
C ARG A 611 -35.10 -1.67 -13.92
N PHE A 612 -36.35 -2.09 -13.74
CA PHE A 612 -36.68 -3.41 -13.20
C PHE A 612 -37.17 -4.37 -14.27
N CYS A 613 -37.75 -3.83 -15.36
CA CYS A 613 -38.29 -4.60 -16.46
C CYS A 613 -37.88 -4.01 -17.81
N ASP A 614 -37.60 -4.89 -18.78
CA ASP A 614 -37.56 -4.52 -20.19
C ASP A 614 -38.99 -4.50 -20.78
N GLU A 615 -39.11 -4.55 -22.11
CA GLU A 615 -40.41 -4.53 -22.80
C GLU A 615 -41.28 -5.75 -22.47
N GLN A 616 -40.67 -6.89 -22.10
CA GLN A 616 -41.38 -8.17 -21.93
C GLN A 616 -41.21 -8.79 -20.55
N LEU A 617 -40.07 -8.58 -19.89
CA LEU A 617 -39.66 -9.31 -18.70
C LEU A 617 -39.17 -8.37 -17.60
N CYS A 618 -39.54 -8.68 -16.36
CA CYS A 618 -38.95 -8.14 -15.15
C CYS A 618 -37.87 -9.10 -14.66
N LEU A 619 -36.66 -8.58 -14.44
CA LEU A 619 -35.47 -9.40 -14.24
C LEU A 619 -35.04 -9.42 -12.77
N PRO A 620 -34.60 -10.56 -12.24
CA PRO A 620 -34.16 -10.70 -10.84
C PRO A 620 -32.77 -10.09 -10.60
N VAL A 621 -32.04 -9.77 -11.68
CA VAL A 621 -30.66 -9.28 -11.66
C VAL A 621 -30.49 -8.21 -12.73
N GLY A 622 -29.98 -7.04 -12.34
CA GLY A 622 -29.61 -5.97 -13.25
C GLY A 622 -28.09 -5.89 -13.40
N GLY A 623 -27.56 -6.31 -14.56
CA GLY A 623 -26.13 -6.50 -14.71
C GLY A 623 -25.67 -7.72 -13.92
N ASN A 624 -24.93 -7.54 -12.83
CA ASN A 624 -24.61 -8.57 -11.84
C ASN A 624 -25.15 -8.25 -10.44
N VAL A 625 -25.98 -7.21 -10.32
CA VAL A 625 -26.52 -6.76 -9.03
C VAL A 625 -27.88 -7.42 -8.79
N LEU A 626 -28.03 -8.16 -7.68
CA LEU A 626 -29.31 -8.76 -7.29
C LEU A 626 -30.33 -7.66 -7.07
N VAL A 627 -31.45 -7.70 -7.80
CA VAL A 627 -32.48 -6.67 -7.70
C VAL A 627 -33.26 -6.82 -6.41
N TYR A 628 -33.59 -8.05 -6.01
CA TYR A 628 -34.51 -8.35 -4.92
C TYR A 628 -33.82 -9.04 -3.74
N ARG A 629 -34.27 -8.72 -2.52
CA ARG A 629 -33.88 -9.43 -1.29
C ARG A 629 -34.95 -10.41 -0.79
N ASP A 630 -36.17 -10.26 -1.30
CA ASP A 630 -37.32 -11.13 -1.07
C ASP A 630 -38.33 -10.95 -2.22
N ALA A 631 -39.53 -11.51 -2.09
CA ALA A 631 -40.57 -11.45 -3.12
C ALA A 631 -41.07 -10.03 -3.48
N ARG A 632 -40.81 -9.00 -2.66
CA ARG A 632 -41.42 -7.66 -2.78
C ARG A 632 -40.44 -6.50 -2.60
N HIS A 633 -39.28 -6.70 -1.99
CA HIS A 633 -38.34 -5.63 -1.66
C HIS A 633 -37.05 -5.76 -2.48
N MET A 634 -36.54 -4.61 -2.92
CA MET A 634 -35.24 -4.53 -3.56
C MET A 634 -34.08 -4.62 -2.57
N THR A 635 -32.92 -5.07 -3.04
CA THR A 635 -31.69 -5.03 -2.24
C THR A 635 -31.24 -3.57 -2.04
N PRO A 636 -30.63 -3.22 -0.89
CA PRO A 636 -30.02 -1.91 -0.69
C PRO A 636 -28.96 -1.59 -1.75
N GLU A 637 -28.19 -2.59 -2.18
CA GLU A 637 -27.18 -2.46 -3.22
C GLU A 637 -27.82 -2.05 -4.55
N TYR A 638 -28.91 -2.69 -4.96
CA TYR A 638 -29.61 -2.30 -6.18
C TYR A 638 -30.24 -0.91 -6.06
N ALA A 639 -30.84 -0.58 -4.90
CA ALA A 639 -31.39 0.73 -4.63
C ALA A 639 -30.35 1.85 -4.80
N ARG A 640 -29.14 1.68 -4.25
CA ARG A 640 -28.05 2.67 -4.38
C ARG A 640 -27.69 2.89 -5.86
N THR A 641 -27.60 1.83 -6.68
CA THR A 641 -27.28 1.99 -8.12
C THR A 641 -28.31 2.84 -8.89
N LEU A 642 -29.53 2.98 -8.36
CA LEU A 642 -30.60 3.79 -8.92
C LEU A 642 -30.48 5.28 -8.56
N ALA A 643 -29.64 5.67 -7.60
CA ALA A 643 -29.55 7.04 -7.08
C ALA A 643 -29.41 8.09 -8.16
N ARG A 644 -28.49 7.91 -9.12
CA ARG A 644 -28.31 8.85 -10.24
C ARG A 644 -29.58 9.00 -11.06
N ARG A 645 -30.21 7.88 -11.41
CA ARG A 645 -31.37 7.88 -12.30
C ARG A 645 -32.60 8.45 -11.59
N LEU A 646 -32.82 8.06 -10.34
CA LEU A 646 -33.84 8.64 -9.48
C LEU A 646 -33.63 10.16 -9.36
N GLY A 647 -32.40 10.59 -9.09
CA GLY A 647 -32.02 12.00 -9.01
C GLY A 647 -32.31 12.78 -10.30
N GLN A 648 -31.96 12.24 -11.47
CA GLN A 648 -32.29 12.85 -12.76
C GLN A 648 -33.80 13.05 -12.94
N ARG A 649 -34.61 12.04 -12.57
CA ARG A 649 -36.07 12.12 -12.67
C ARG A 649 -36.65 13.12 -11.67
N MET A 650 -36.14 13.12 -10.44
CA MET A 650 -36.51 14.09 -9.41
C MET A 650 -36.15 15.52 -9.83
N GLN A 651 -34.99 15.74 -10.44
CA GLN A 651 -34.58 17.06 -10.93
C GLN A 651 -35.46 17.53 -12.10
N GLN A 652 -35.90 16.64 -12.98
CA GLN A 652 -36.84 16.98 -14.06
C GLN A 652 -38.17 17.52 -13.52
N VAL A 653 -38.66 16.97 -12.40
CA VAL A 653 -39.97 17.33 -11.85
C VAL A 653 -39.93 18.39 -10.75
N ARG A 654 -38.77 18.53 -10.09
CA ARG A 654 -38.48 19.46 -8.97
C ARG A 654 -37.02 19.95 -9.06
N PRO A 655 -36.68 20.77 -10.05
CA PRO A 655 -35.31 21.25 -10.24
C PRO A 655 -34.82 22.11 -9.07
N ASP A 656 -35.73 22.75 -8.34
CA ASP A 656 -35.47 23.59 -7.17
C ASP A 656 -34.91 22.85 -5.95
N LEU A 657 -34.97 21.51 -5.95
CA LEU A 657 -34.38 20.67 -4.90
C LEU A 657 -32.88 20.45 -5.09
N PHE A 658 -32.34 20.68 -6.30
CA PHE A 658 -30.99 20.27 -6.67
C PHE A 658 -30.03 21.46 -6.75
N LEU A 659 -28.80 21.25 -6.29
CA LEU A 659 -27.69 22.15 -6.51
C LEU A 659 -27.19 22.01 -7.96
N SER A 660 -26.77 23.11 -8.58
CA SER A 660 -26.23 23.10 -9.93
C SER A 660 -25.01 22.16 -10.01
N ASN A 661 -25.03 21.21 -10.95
CA ASN A 661 -23.97 20.23 -11.31
C ASN A 661 -23.86 18.95 -10.46
N ALA A 662 -24.54 18.80 -9.33
CA ALA A 662 -24.29 17.70 -8.39
C ALA A 662 -24.86 16.30 -8.79
N LEU A 663 -25.57 16.17 -9.91
CA LEU A 663 -26.01 14.87 -10.45
C LEU A 663 -25.00 14.22 -11.40
N GLU A 664 -24.04 15.00 -11.92
CA GLU A 664 -22.93 14.46 -12.73
C GLU A 664 -21.95 13.63 -11.87
N GLU A 665 -21.96 13.80 -10.54
CA GLU A 665 -21.08 13.13 -9.56
C GLU A 665 -21.57 11.77 -9.03
N LEU A 666 -22.86 11.41 -9.22
CA LEU A 666 -23.45 10.18 -8.66
C LEU A 666 -23.17 8.98 -9.57
N GLY A 667 -22.00 8.37 -9.43
CA GLY A 667 -21.50 7.36 -10.36
C GLY A 667 -20.90 6.07 -9.79
N SER A 668 -21.13 5.72 -8.52
CA SER A 668 -21.08 4.34 -7.99
C SER A 668 -21.38 4.36 -6.49
N ASP A 669 -22.05 3.34 -5.98
CA ASP A 669 -22.57 3.23 -4.60
C ASP A 669 -21.54 3.31 -3.48
N TYR A 670 -20.28 3.42 -3.87
CA TYR A 670 -19.15 3.70 -3.02
C TYR A 670 -18.23 4.62 -3.84
N PRO A 671 -18.30 5.93 -3.63
CA PRO A 671 -17.71 6.91 -4.54
C PRO A 671 -16.17 6.88 -4.56
N GLY A 672 -15.51 6.15 -3.65
CA GLY A 672 -14.09 6.32 -3.41
C GLY A 672 -13.78 7.80 -3.14
N GLY A 673 -12.74 8.30 -3.79
CA GLY A 673 -12.38 9.71 -3.78
C GLY A 673 -13.30 10.63 -4.58
N SER A 674 -14.34 10.15 -5.28
CA SER A 674 -15.23 11.02 -6.07
C SER A 674 -16.10 11.94 -5.21
N MET A 675 -16.25 11.66 -3.91
CA MET A 675 -16.94 12.52 -2.94
C MET A 675 -16.00 12.96 -1.81
N PRO A 676 -16.30 14.06 -1.10
CA PRO A 676 -15.56 14.44 0.10
C PRO A 676 -15.62 13.34 1.17
N MET A 677 -14.52 13.17 1.89
CA MET A 677 -14.37 12.21 2.97
C MET A 677 -15.26 12.63 4.16
N ALA A 678 -16.00 11.67 4.72
CA ALA A 678 -16.81 11.86 5.92
C ALA A 678 -16.84 10.55 6.72
N VAL A 679 -16.68 10.62 8.04
CA VAL A 679 -16.71 9.44 8.93
C VAL A 679 -18.00 8.64 8.77
N GLU A 680 -19.15 9.30 8.58
CA GLU A 680 -20.45 8.66 8.33
C GLU A 680 -20.51 7.86 7.02
N ARG A 681 -19.58 8.13 6.08
CA ARG A 681 -19.47 7.45 4.78
C ARG A 681 -18.31 6.46 4.74
N ALA A 682 -17.44 6.48 5.75
CA ALA A 682 -16.39 5.50 5.89
C ALA A 682 -16.88 4.41 6.82
N VAL A 683 -16.74 3.16 6.37
CA VAL A 683 -16.83 1.98 7.23
C VAL A 683 -18.23 1.70 7.77
N LYS A 684 -19.05 1.01 6.96
CA LYS A 684 -20.11 0.16 7.53
C LYS A 684 -19.51 -1.18 7.95
N PRO A 685 -19.76 -1.68 9.18
CA PRO A 685 -19.38 -3.03 9.56
C PRO A 685 -19.86 -4.04 8.51
N ASN A 686 -19.01 -4.98 8.11
CA ASN A 686 -19.28 -6.04 7.13
C ASN A 686 -19.35 -5.63 5.64
N VAL A 687 -19.04 -4.38 5.26
CA VAL A 687 -18.89 -4.03 3.83
C VAL A 687 -17.47 -4.38 3.35
N PRO A 688 -17.31 -5.23 2.32
CA PRO A 688 -15.99 -5.58 1.80
C PRO A 688 -15.26 -4.35 1.23
N VAL A 689 -14.01 -4.15 1.66
CA VAL A 689 -13.14 -3.10 1.11
C VAL A 689 -12.40 -3.59 -0.13
N TYR A 690 -12.29 -2.72 -1.12
CA TYR A 690 -11.67 -2.98 -2.42
C TYR A 690 -10.56 -1.98 -2.78
N PRO A 691 -9.42 -2.41 -3.32
CA PRO A 691 -8.92 -3.78 -3.27
C PRO A 691 -8.78 -4.27 -1.84
N ARG A 692 -8.82 -5.60 -1.65
CA ARG A 692 -8.51 -6.18 -0.34
C ARG A 692 -7.11 -5.71 0.05
N ALA A 693 -6.92 -5.31 1.30
CA ALA A 693 -5.64 -4.88 1.84
C ALA A 693 -4.47 -5.81 1.45
N ALA A 694 -4.70 -7.13 1.50
CA ALA A 694 -3.75 -8.14 1.07
C ALA A 694 -3.26 -7.95 -0.37
N ALA A 695 -4.15 -7.62 -1.30
CA ALA A 695 -3.88 -7.63 -2.73
C ALA A 695 -3.16 -6.37 -3.24
N VAL A 696 -3.10 -5.30 -2.44
CA VAL A 696 -2.72 -3.96 -2.97
C VAL A 696 -1.22 -3.74 -3.06
N LYS A 697 -0.45 -4.46 -2.23
CA LYS A 697 1.02 -4.40 -2.23
C LYS A 697 1.64 -5.19 -3.38
N TYR A 698 0.84 -5.97 -4.09
CA TYR A 698 1.34 -6.90 -5.09
C TYR A 698 1.19 -6.35 -6.49
N LYS A 699 2.35 -6.09 -7.08
CA LYS A 699 2.56 -5.90 -8.51
C LYS A 699 1.83 -4.66 -9.06
N HIS A 700 2.60 -3.57 -9.16
CA HIS A 700 2.20 -2.46 -10.01
C HIS A 700 1.99 -2.98 -11.45
N PRO A 701 0.96 -2.51 -12.18
CA PRO A 701 1.02 -2.51 -13.63
C PRO A 701 2.34 -1.84 -14.05
N ASN A 702 2.86 -2.18 -15.22
CA ASN A 702 4.00 -1.46 -15.81
C ASN A 702 3.57 -0.01 -16.10
N PHE A 703 3.54 0.84 -15.07
CA PHE A 703 3.46 2.27 -15.24
C PHE A 703 4.73 2.75 -15.93
N CYS A 704 4.66 3.91 -16.57
CA CYS A 704 5.79 4.49 -17.26
C CYS A 704 6.80 5.07 -16.27
N GLN A 705 7.56 4.19 -15.64
CA GLN A 705 8.47 4.53 -14.57
C GLN A 705 9.87 4.07 -14.91
N GLN A 706 10.82 5.01 -14.93
CA GLN A 706 12.23 4.67 -14.92
C GLN A 706 12.64 4.20 -13.52
N ASN A 707 13.54 3.21 -13.48
CA ASN A 707 14.11 2.68 -12.26
C ASN A 707 14.98 3.72 -11.52
N GLU A 708 15.33 3.42 -10.27
CA GLU A 708 16.09 4.36 -9.45
C GLU A 708 17.52 4.56 -9.92
N THR A 709 18.14 3.58 -10.58
CA THR A 709 19.56 3.59 -10.93
C THR A 709 19.88 4.28 -12.24
N GLU A 710 18.96 4.28 -13.21
CA GLU A 710 19.18 4.81 -14.56
C GLU A 710 18.77 6.27 -14.67
N ALA A 711 19.51 7.07 -15.44
CA ALA A 711 19.19 8.47 -15.69
C ALA A 711 18.43 8.70 -17.01
N GLU A 712 18.29 7.68 -17.84
CA GLU A 712 17.62 7.79 -19.15
C GLU A 712 16.15 8.19 -18.97
N VAL A 713 15.72 9.15 -19.79
CA VAL A 713 14.34 9.63 -19.78
C VAL A 713 13.47 8.73 -20.65
N LEU A 714 12.68 7.89 -20.00
CA LEU A 714 11.62 7.11 -20.64
C LEU A 714 10.36 7.95 -20.82
N THR A 715 9.66 7.74 -21.94
CA THR A 715 8.37 8.38 -22.21
C THR A 715 7.36 7.35 -22.65
N CYS A 716 6.14 7.45 -22.13
CA CYS A 716 5.02 6.62 -22.53
C CYS A 716 3.79 7.49 -22.78
N VAL A 717 2.95 7.06 -23.70
CA VAL A 717 1.80 7.82 -24.16
C VAL A 717 0.51 7.08 -23.81
N TYR A 718 -0.43 7.81 -23.22
CA TYR A 718 -1.76 7.32 -22.82
C TYR A 718 -2.86 8.25 -23.36
N GLY A 719 -4.11 7.78 -23.36
CA GLY A 719 -5.26 8.55 -23.86
C GLY A 719 -5.40 8.55 -25.39
N GLU A 720 -5.86 9.67 -25.95
CA GLU A 720 -6.06 9.84 -27.40
C GLU A 720 -4.76 10.27 -28.08
N VAL A 721 -4.21 9.43 -28.94
CA VAL A 721 -2.88 9.66 -29.56
C VAL A 721 -2.98 10.27 -30.94
N LYS A 722 -4.05 10.00 -31.70
CA LYS A 722 -4.12 10.39 -33.11
C LYS A 722 -4.48 11.85 -33.28
N ASN A 723 -5.55 12.29 -32.61
CA ASN A 723 -6.07 13.66 -32.70
C ASN A 723 -6.49 14.16 -31.31
N PRO A 724 -5.54 14.42 -30.40
CA PRO A 724 -5.87 14.90 -29.08
C PRO A 724 -6.39 16.34 -29.12
N PHE A 725 -7.34 16.63 -28.22
CA PHE A 725 -7.78 18.00 -27.95
C PHE A 725 -6.69 18.81 -27.25
N LYS A 726 -6.00 18.18 -26.29
CA LYS A 726 -4.92 18.77 -25.48
C LYS A 726 -3.86 17.73 -25.15
N THR A 727 -2.62 18.19 -24.93
CA THR A 727 -1.50 17.36 -24.48
C THR A 727 -1.10 17.72 -23.05
N ILE A 728 -1.11 16.72 -22.17
CA ILE A 728 -0.71 16.84 -20.77
C ILE A 728 0.59 16.06 -20.57
N ALA A 729 1.62 16.69 -20.01
CA ALA A 729 2.82 16.00 -19.57
C ALA A 729 2.72 15.66 -18.07
N LEU A 730 2.69 14.38 -17.71
CA LEU A 730 2.74 13.92 -16.31
C LEU A 730 4.20 13.71 -15.90
N VAL A 731 4.73 14.56 -15.03
CA VAL A 731 6.18 14.61 -14.74
C VAL A 731 6.46 14.55 -13.24
N GLY A 732 7.35 13.64 -12.83
CA GLY A 732 7.84 13.56 -11.45
C GLY A 732 8.08 12.14 -10.95
N GLY A 733 7.93 11.95 -9.64
CA GLY A 733 8.13 10.67 -8.98
C GLY A 733 6.89 9.79 -8.95
N SER A 734 6.94 8.73 -8.16
CA SER A 734 5.81 7.82 -7.91
C SER A 734 4.56 8.52 -7.34
N HIS A 735 4.74 9.65 -6.65
CA HIS A 735 3.62 10.50 -6.16
C HIS A 735 2.99 11.37 -7.26
N ALA A 736 3.72 11.70 -8.33
CA ALA A 736 3.07 12.27 -9.52
C ALA A 736 2.37 11.14 -10.30
N GLU A 737 3.07 10.02 -10.49
CA GLU A 737 2.60 8.86 -11.24
C GLU A 737 1.29 8.26 -10.71
N HIS A 738 1.08 8.19 -9.39
CA HIS A 738 -0.12 7.56 -8.84
C HIS A 738 -1.44 8.26 -9.24
N TRP A 739 -1.37 9.47 -9.83
CA TRP A 739 -2.51 10.19 -10.40
C TRP A 739 -2.85 9.76 -11.83
N LEU A 740 -1.97 8.99 -12.49
CA LEU A 740 -2.16 8.55 -13.87
C LEU A 740 -3.50 7.84 -14.10
N PRO A 741 -3.99 6.93 -13.25
CA PRO A 741 -5.30 6.31 -13.46
C PRO A 741 -6.47 7.30 -13.46
N ALA A 742 -6.40 8.37 -12.66
CA ALA A 742 -7.37 9.46 -12.68
C ALA A 742 -7.31 10.26 -13.98
N LEU A 743 -6.08 10.62 -14.39
CA LEU A 743 -5.81 11.39 -15.60
C LEU A 743 -6.18 10.62 -16.86
N GLU A 744 -5.90 9.31 -16.94
CA GLU A 744 -6.30 8.46 -18.06
C GLU A 744 -7.82 8.47 -18.27
N ARG A 745 -8.59 8.39 -17.18
CA ARG A 745 -10.05 8.47 -17.24
C ARG A 745 -10.51 9.80 -17.82
N LEU A 746 -9.92 10.92 -17.36
CA LEU A 746 -10.20 12.25 -17.92
C LEU A 746 -9.76 12.36 -19.38
N ALA A 747 -8.62 11.77 -19.74
CA ALA A 747 -8.10 11.79 -21.10
C ALA A 747 -9.00 11.05 -22.08
N HIS A 748 -9.63 9.95 -21.67
CA HIS A 748 -10.65 9.27 -22.48
C HIS A 748 -11.91 10.13 -22.67
N GLU A 749 -12.33 10.86 -21.64
CA GLU A 749 -13.53 11.70 -21.68
C GLU A 749 -13.34 12.96 -22.53
N TYR A 750 -12.21 13.65 -22.36
CA TYR A 750 -11.92 14.93 -22.99
C TYR A 750 -10.96 14.84 -24.18
N LYS A 751 -10.62 13.63 -24.61
CA LYS A 751 -9.70 13.33 -25.73
C LYS A 751 -8.31 13.94 -25.52
N TRP A 752 -7.76 13.83 -24.32
CA TRP A 752 -6.39 14.29 -24.05
C TRP A 752 -5.36 13.24 -24.45
N LYS A 753 -4.17 13.70 -24.85
CA LYS A 753 -2.95 12.90 -24.89
C LYS A 753 -2.19 13.11 -23.60
N ILE A 754 -1.86 12.04 -22.88
CA ILE A 754 -0.97 12.09 -21.73
C ILE A 754 0.40 11.57 -22.14
N VAL A 755 1.45 12.33 -21.87
CA VAL A 755 2.83 11.88 -21.99
C VAL A 755 3.41 11.77 -20.59
N ALA A 756 3.58 10.54 -20.10
CA ALA A 756 4.14 10.28 -18.78
C ALA A 756 5.68 10.23 -18.87
N VAL A 757 6.32 10.98 -17.99
CA VAL A 757 7.77 11.07 -17.83
C VAL A 757 8.07 10.98 -16.34
N THR A 758 8.08 9.75 -15.81
CA THR A 758 8.20 9.53 -14.36
C THR A 758 9.36 8.62 -13.99
N LYS A 759 9.89 8.78 -12.78
CA LYS A 759 11.02 8.01 -12.28
C LYS A 759 10.90 7.71 -10.78
N SER A 760 11.13 6.45 -10.40
CA SER A 760 11.06 6.00 -9.00
C SER A 760 12.02 6.80 -8.12
N ALA A 761 11.54 7.13 -6.91
CA ALA A 761 12.24 7.91 -5.87
C ALA A 761 12.77 9.29 -6.30
N CYS A 762 12.44 9.80 -7.49
CA CYS A 762 12.87 11.11 -7.95
C CYS A 762 11.79 12.17 -7.78
N GLN A 763 12.20 13.39 -7.45
CA GLN A 763 11.32 14.55 -7.55
C GLN A 763 11.55 15.23 -8.90
N TYR A 764 10.54 15.97 -9.39
CA TYR A 764 10.76 16.93 -10.47
C TYR A 764 11.31 18.24 -9.87
N SER A 765 12.59 18.22 -9.54
CA SER A 765 13.27 19.28 -8.76
C SER A 765 14.60 19.66 -9.41
N THR A 766 15.02 20.92 -9.22
CA THR A 766 16.38 21.37 -9.59
C THR A 766 17.40 21.15 -8.46
N GLU A 767 16.93 20.72 -7.28
CA GLU A 767 17.80 20.39 -6.15
C GLU A 767 18.63 19.13 -6.43
N VAL A 768 19.76 19.02 -5.73
CA VAL A 768 20.52 17.77 -5.71
C VAL A 768 19.72 16.77 -4.89
N GLU A 769 19.24 15.74 -5.57
CA GLU A 769 18.51 14.64 -4.94
C GLU A 769 19.47 13.67 -4.27
N SER A 770 18.99 12.97 -3.24
CA SER A 770 19.72 11.87 -2.59
C SER A 770 20.00 10.69 -3.52
N VAL A 771 19.38 10.70 -4.71
CA VAL A 771 19.60 9.75 -5.79
C VAL A 771 20.22 10.49 -6.99
N PRO A 772 21.49 10.25 -7.37
CA PRO A 772 22.22 11.08 -8.35
C PRO A 772 21.69 10.94 -9.76
N SER A 773 21.16 9.77 -10.10
CA SER A 773 20.50 9.55 -11.40
C SER A 773 19.31 10.50 -11.55
N CYS A 774 18.64 10.90 -10.45
CA CYS A 774 17.59 11.91 -10.48
C CYS A 774 18.12 13.28 -10.87
N THR A 775 19.34 13.68 -10.49
CA THR A 775 19.88 14.98 -10.87
C THR A 775 20.18 15.04 -12.37
N GLN A 776 20.73 13.97 -12.95
CA GLN A 776 20.92 13.88 -14.41
C GLN A 776 19.56 13.81 -15.12
N TRP A 777 18.67 12.93 -14.67
CA TRP A 777 17.33 12.80 -15.20
C TRP A 777 16.55 14.13 -15.16
N ASN A 778 16.60 14.90 -14.06
CA ASN A 778 15.94 16.20 -13.95
C ASN A 778 16.47 17.26 -14.93
N ARG A 779 17.76 17.18 -15.31
CA ARG A 779 18.30 18.03 -16.38
C ARG A 779 17.68 17.65 -17.73
N ASP A 780 17.70 16.36 -18.04
CA ASP A 780 17.29 15.84 -19.35
C ASP A 780 15.77 15.90 -19.56
N VAL A 781 14.98 15.74 -18.49
CA VAL A 781 13.51 15.80 -18.52
C VAL A 781 13.03 17.16 -18.98
N HIS A 782 13.70 18.25 -18.62
CA HIS A 782 13.28 19.58 -19.04
C HIS A 782 13.33 19.71 -20.58
N ASP A 783 14.38 19.21 -21.21
CA ASP A 783 14.49 19.17 -22.68
C ASP A 783 13.43 18.27 -23.32
N VAL A 784 13.11 17.14 -22.69
CA VAL A 784 12.03 16.25 -23.14
C VAL A 784 10.67 16.96 -23.05
N VAL A 785 10.38 17.66 -21.95
CA VAL A 785 9.13 18.42 -21.78
C VAL A 785 9.01 19.52 -22.84
N ARG A 786 10.11 20.24 -23.14
CA ARG A 786 10.14 21.23 -24.23
C ARG A 786 9.87 20.61 -25.59
N ARG A 787 10.43 19.43 -25.88
CA ARG A 787 10.17 18.70 -27.14
C ARG A 787 8.73 18.20 -27.25
N ILE A 788 8.13 17.79 -26.13
CA ILE A 788 6.71 17.40 -26.08
C ILE A 788 5.80 18.61 -26.37
N ASN A 789 6.22 19.80 -25.93
CA ASN A 789 5.46 21.05 -26.01
C ASN A 789 4.00 20.90 -25.50
N PRO A 790 3.80 20.50 -24.23
CA PRO A 790 2.47 20.23 -23.68
C PRO A 790 1.69 21.52 -23.40
N ASP A 791 0.36 21.43 -23.39
CA ASP A 791 -0.52 22.52 -22.92
C ASP A 791 -0.41 22.74 -21.41
N VAL A 792 -0.03 21.69 -20.66
CA VAL A 792 0.21 21.75 -19.22
C VAL A 792 1.12 20.62 -18.74
N VAL A 793 1.97 20.91 -17.75
CA VAL A 793 2.69 19.92 -16.94
C VAL A 793 1.91 19.62 -15.67
N PHE A 794 1.61 18.36 -15.40
CA PHE A 794 1.00 17.89 -14.16
C PHE A 794 2.08 17.31 -13.24
N THR A 795 2.19 17.82 -12.01
CA THR A 795 3.20 17.40 -11.03
C THR A 795 2.74 17.63 -9.58
N THR A 796 3.61 17.35 -8.60
CA THR A 796 3.34 17.57 -7.15
C THR A 796 3.81 18.95 -6.68
N SER A 797 3.19 19.52 -5.64
CA SER A 797 3.47 20.89 -5.16
C SER A 797 4.16 20.97 -3.80
N THR A 798 3.93 20.00 -2.91
CA THR A 798 4.46 19.98 -1.53
C THR A 798 5.20 18.69 -1.24
N ARG A 799 5.95 18.66 -0.13
CA ARG A 799 6.51 17.44 0.49
C ARG A 799 6.48 17.57 2.00
N ARG A 800 6.73 16.46 2.69
CA ARG A 800 6.99 16.45 4.13
C ARG A 800 8.44 16.14 4.46
N ARG A 801 8.94 16.76 5.53
CA ARG A 801 10.25 16.45 6.14
C ARG A 801 10.14 16.36 7.66
N SER A 802 11.05 15.58 8.25
CA SER A 802 11.15 15.47 9.71
C SER A 802 11.80 16.70 10.34
N ARG A 803 11.24 17.19 11.45
CA ARG A 803 11.78 18.27 12.28
C ARG A 803 11.61 17.91 13.77
N VAL A 804 12.38 18.56 14.65
CA VAL A 804 12.17 18.46 16.11
C VAL A 804 10.74 18.87 16.44
N GLY A 805 9.93 17.94 16.96
CA GLY A 805 8.52 18.15 17.28
C GLY A 805 7.49 17.61 16.28
N GLY A 806 7.90 17.02 15.14
CA GLY A 806 6.98 16.37 14.19
C GLY A 806 7.39 16.43 12.72
N LEU A 807 6.50 15.99 11.83
CA LEU A 807 6.63 16.20 10.38
C LEU A 807 6.09 17.60 10.02
N ILE A 808 6.73 18.28 9.06
CA ILE A 808 6.25 19.56 8.52
C ILE A 808 6.10 19.49 7.00
N GLU A 809 5.06 20.12 6.45
CA GLU A 809 4.92 20.34 5.01
C GLU A 809 5.72 21.55 4.55
N TYR A 810 6.27 21.46 3.33
CA TYR A 810 6.97 22.55 2.69
C TYR A 810 6.96 22.41 1.17
N ILE A 811 7.25 23.51 0.47
CA ILE A 811 7.49 23.52 -0.98
C ILE A 811 9.01 23.47 -1.19
N PRO A 812 9.56 22.44 -1.87
CA PRO A 812 10.97 22.42 -2.21
C PRO A 812 11.38 23.64 -3.06
N ASN A 813 12.53 24.25 -2.77
CA ASN A 813 13.01 25.40 -3.56
C ASN A 813 13.27 24.98 -5.01
N GLY A 814 13.68 23.72 -5.21
CA GLY A 814 13.88 23.16 -6.53
C GLY A 814 12.61 23.06 -7.37
N TYR A 815 11.41 23.00 -6.77
CA TYR A 815 10.13 23.05 -7.50
C TYR A 815 9.90 24.45 -8.04
N LEU A 816 10.06 25.47 -7.17
CA LEU A 816 9.94 26.89 -7.56
C LEU A 816 10.87 27.24 -8.73
N ALA A 817 12.11 26.74 -8.68
CA ALA A 817 13.08 26.98 -9.74
C ALA A 817 12.71 26.27 -11.07
N HIS A 818 12.14 25.06 -11.04
CA HIS A 818 11.64 24.40 -12.27
C HIS A 818 10.42 25.10 -12.84
N TRP A 819 9.47 25.49 -11.99
CA TRP A 819 8.29 26.23 -12.44
C TRP A 819 8.65 27.54 -13.13
N LYS A 820 9.65 28.26 -12.60
CA LYS A 820 10.20 29.46 -13.24
C LYS A 820 10.88 29.19 -14.60
N ARG A 821 11.52 28.02 -14.77
CA ARG A 821 12.08 27.63 -16.09
C ARG A 821 10.96 27.37 -17.09
N LEU A 822 9.93 26.65 -16.69
CA LEU A 822 8.75 26.38 -17.54
C LEU A 822 7.99 27.67 -17.89
N GLU A 823 7.96 28.65 -17.00
CA GLU A 823 7.40 29.98 -17.28
C GLU A 823 8.13 30.66 -18.45
N GLY A 824 9.47 30.59 -18.47
CA GLY A 824 10.29 31.11 -19.57
C GLY A 824 10.05 30.42 -20.91
N ASP A 825 9.53 29.19 -20.89
CA ASP A 825 9.16 28.42 -22.08
C ASP A 825 7.65 28.53 -22.43
N ASN A 826 6.92 29.39 -21.72
CA ASN A 826 5.47 29.55 -21.84
C ASN A 826 4.67 28.25 -21.58
N ILE A 827 5.20 27.38 -20.72
CA ILE A 827 4.57 26.12 -20.30
C ILE A 827 3.92 26.33 -18.93
N SER A 828 2.60 26.06 -18.89
CA SER A 828 1.83 26.13 -17.66
C SER A 828 1.95 24.85 -16.83
N VAL A 829 1.75 24.96 -15.52
CA VAL A 829 1.86 23.86 -14.55
C VAL A 829 0.55 23.73 -13.77
N ILE A 830 0.11 22.49 -13.56
CA ILE A 830 -0.85 22.11 -12.51
C ILE A 830 -0.08 21.32 -11.47
N ALA A 831 0.01 21.86 -10.25
CA ALA A 831 0.76 21.26 -9.15
C ALA A 831 -0.19 20.85 -8.01
N VAL A 832 -0.26 19.54 -7.75
CA VAL A 832 -1.17 18.96 -6.75
C VAL A 832 -0.46 18.78 -5.41
N ARG A 833 -1.12 19.17 -4.30
CA ARG A 833 -0.64 18.92 -2.93
C ARG A 833 -0.34 17.43 -2.75
N ASP A 834 0.80 17.10 -2.14
CA ASP A 834 1.25 15.72 -1.99
C ASP A 834 0.27 14.88 -1.15
N SER A 835 0.22 13.58 -1.41
CA SER A 835 -0.65 12.67 -0.68
C SER A 835 -0.13 12.39 0.74
N ALA A 836 -1.06 12.03 1.62
CA ALA A 836 -0.82 11.69 3.02
C ALA A 836 0.17 10.52 3.19
N ARG A 837 0.93 10.52 4.31
CA ARG A 837 1.84 9.44 4.71
C ARG A 837 1.37 8.79 6.01
N THR A 838 0.69 7.66 5.92
CA THR A 838 0.08 6.93 7.05
C THR A 838 1.08 6.09 7.84
N ARG A 839 0.93 6.07 9.18
CA ARG A 839 1.57 5.11 10.09
C ARG A 839 0.57 4.66 11.16
N PRO A 840 0.40 3.35 11.43
CA PRO A 840 0.97 2.22 10.68
C PRO A 840 0.50 2.19 9.22
N ASP A 841 1.14 1.35 8.40
CA ASP A 841 0.73 1.08 7.02
C ASP A 841 -0.76 0.72 6.96
N ALA A 842 -1.53 1.46 6.15
CA ALA A 842 -2.98 1.37 6.15
C ALA A 842 -3.50 -0.04 5.77
N PRO A 843 -3.03 -0.70 4.69
CA PRO A 843 -3.37 -2.09 4.42
C PRO A 843 -3.11 -3.03 5.60
N ASP A 844 -1.95 -2.94 6.23
CA ASP A 844 -1.59 -3.85 7.33
C ASP A 844 -2.44 -3.61 8.57
N CYS A 845 -2.73 -2.35 8.88
CA CYS A 845 -3.64 -1.99 9.96
C CYS A 845 -5.04 -2.57 9.73
N MET A 846 -5.53 -2.50 8.49
CA MET A 846 -6.86 -3.00 8.15
C MET A 846 -6.97 -4.51 8.27
N GLU A 847 -5.93 -5.26 7.89
CA GLU A 847 -5.91 -6.71 8.09
C GLU A 847 -5.91 -7.09 9.58
N ALA A 848 -5.23 -6.30 10.42
CA ALA A 848 -5.27 -6.48 11.87
C ALA A 848 -6.64 -6.10 12.48
N ASN A 849 -7.42 -5.24 11.81
CA ASN A 849 -8.65 -4.65 12.34
C ASN A 849 -9.89 -4.87 11.44
N LEU A 850 -10.04 -6.06 10.84
CA LEU A 850 -11.13 -6.38 9.89
C LEU A 850 -12.56 -6.08 10.38
N ARG A 851 -12.78 -6.09 11.70
CA ARG A 851 -14.10 -5.83 12.31
C ARG A 851 -14.37 -4.35 12.55
N ASP A 852 -13.33 -3.54 12.65
CA ASP A 852 -13.42 -2.11 12.98
C ASP A 852 -12.21 -1.37 12.39
N ILE A 853 -12.29 -1.10 11.09
CA ILE A 853 -11.21 -0.42 10.35
C ILE A 853 -11.15 1.09 10.67
N SER A 854 -12.06 1.63 11.48
CA SER A 854 -11.99 3.02 11.97
C SER A 854 -10.76 3.24 12.87
N LYS A 855 -10.25 2.17 13.51
CA LYS A 855 -8.99 2.17 14.27
C LYS A 855 -7.76 2.48 13.44
N CYS A 856 -7.88 2.39 12.12
CA CYS A 856 -6.83 2.71 11.17
C CYS A 856 -6.96 4.14 10.62
N ALA A 857 -7.93 4.92 11.11
CA ALA A 857 -7.99 6.35 10.87
C ALA A 857 -6.85 7.07 11.60
N VAL A 858 -6.27 8.07 10.94
CA VAL A 858 -5.14 8.85 11.47
C VAL A 858 -5.59 10.30 11.65
N PRO A 859 -5.22 10.99 12.75
CA PRO A 859 -5.52 12.41 12.90
C PRO A 859 -5.02 13.24 11.71
N ARG A 860 -5.86 14.14 11.22
CA ARG A 860 -5.56 15.01 10.08
C ARG A 860 -4.27 15.80 10.31
N SER A 861 -4.08 16.33 11.52
CA SER A 861 -2.88 17.08 11.93
C SER A 861 -1.59 16.27 11.83
N GLU A 862 -1.67 14.94 11.95
CA GLU A 862 -0.52 14.06 11.78
C GLU A 862 -0.17 13.82 10.32
N LEU A 863 -1.10 14.01 9.38
CA LEU A 863 -0.91 13.73 7.95
C LEU A 863 -0.80 14.98 7.07
N PHE A 864 -1.48 16.06 7.45
CA PHE A 864 -1.48 17.35 6.76
C PHE A 864 -1.33 18.49 7.76
N ASP A 865 -0.55 19.51 7.40
CA ASP A 865 -0.48 20.77 8.13
C ASP A 865 -1.80 21.51 7.92
N GLU A 866 -2.29 22.20 8.97
CA GLU A 866 -3.57 22.90 8.94
C GLU A 866 -3.67 23.90 7.77
N VAL A 867 -2.55 24.55 7.46
CA VAL A 867 -2.43 25.52 6.37
C VAL A 867 -1.59 24.91 5.25
N ASP A 868 -2.18 24.83 4.04
CA ASP A 868 -1.44 24.43 2.84
C ASP A 868 -0.28 25.42 2.58
N PRO A 869 0.98 24.96 2.52
CA PRO A 869 2.13 25.82 2.19
C PRO A 869 1.97 26.62 0.89
N THR A 870 1.23 26.11 -0.10
CA THR A 870 0.99 26.81 -1.38
C THR A 870 0.10 28.04 -1.23
N SER A 871 -0.73 28.09 -0.18
CA SER A 871 -1.55 29.26 0.14
C SER A 871 -0.72 30.42 0.69
N MET A 872 0.40 30.12 1.36
CA MET A 872 1.30 31.10 1.98
C MET A 872 2.37 31.65 1.03
N LEU A 873 2.49 31.09 -0.19
CA LEU A 873 3.49 31.49 -1.16
C LEU A 873 3.21 32.92 -1.69
N SER A 874 4.18 33.82 -1.54
CA SER A 874 4.11 35.20 -2.03
C SER A 874 5.45 35.68 -2.60
N PRO A 875 5.52 36.10 -3.89
CA PRO A 875 4.44 36.04 -4.88
C PRO A 875 4.19 34.60 -5.36
N LYS A 876 2.96 34.31 -5.83
CA LYS A 876 2.67 33.05 -6.51
C LYS A 876 3.20 33.09 -7.95
N PRO A 877 3.87 32.03 -8.45
CA PRO A 877 4.28 31.94 -9.85
C PRO A 877 3.09 32.04 -10.79
N ALA A 878 3.19 32.86 -11.84
CA ALA A 878 2.04 33.15 -12.70
C ALA A 878 1.63 31.95 -13.59
N ASN A 879 2.58 31.07 -13.92
CA ASN A 879 2.34 29.88 -14.73
C ASN A 879 1.88 28.65 -13.93
N VAL A 880 1.77 28.73 -12.60
CA VAL A 880 1.46 27.57 -11.74
C VAL A 880 0.06 27.67 -11.16
N ASN A 881 -0.71 26.60 -11.32
CA ASN A 881 -2.03 26.44 -10.76
C ASN A 881 -2.00 25.33 -9.70
N PHE A 882 -2.33 25.68 -8.45
CA PHE A 882 -2.29 24.74 -7.33
C PHE A 882 -3.64 24.05 -7.14
N ILE A 883 -3.61 22.74 -6.87
CA ILE A 883 -4.78 21.93 -6.55
C ILE A 883 -4.58 21.26 -5.18
N ASP A 884 -5.57 21.42 -4.30
CA ASP A 884 -5.67 20.68 -3.04
C ASP A 884 -6.87 19.71 -3.10
N LEU A 885 -6.60 18.44 -2.81
CA LEU A 885 -7.58 17.35 -2.72
C LEU A 885 -7.60 16.72 -1.32
N THR A 886 -7.11 17.41 -0.30
CA THR A 886 -7.07 16.90 1.09
C THR A 886 -8.47 16.53 1.60
N ASP A 887 -9.53 17.20 1.13
CA ASP A 887 -10.94 16.85 1.39
C ASP A 887 -11.35 15.47 0.87
N ARG A 888 -10.54 14.86 0.01
CA ARG A 888 -10.73 13.49 -0.53
C ARG A 888 -9.90 12.46 0.21
N PHE A 889 -9.11 12.86 1.19
CA PHE A 889 -8.32 11.95 2.04
C PHE A 889 -8.73 12.03 3.51
N CYS A 890 -9.24 13.19 3.94
CA CYS A 890 -9.57 13.47 5.32
C CYS A 890 -10.85 14.28 5.44
N ASP A 891 -11.59 14.03 6.52
CA ASP A 891 -12.60 14.96 6.99
C ASP A 891 -11.94 16.11 7.79
N GLU A 892 -12.70 16.80 8.63
CA GLU A 892 -12.20 17.89 9.47
C GLU A 892 -11.13 17.44 10.49
N LYS A 893 -11.15 16.19 10.95
CA LYS A 893 -10.32 15.71 12.07
C LYS A 893 -9.50 14.46 11.75
N LEU A 894 -9.96 13.59 10.88
CA LEU A 894 -9.43 12.26 10.62
C LEU A 894 -9.23 12.03 9.12
N CYS A 895 -8.12 11.40 8.78
CA CYS A 895 -7.87 10.82 7.49
C CYS A 895 -8.19 9.34 7.53
N LEU A 896 -9.01 8.88 6.60
CA LEU A 896 -9.61 7.55 6.65
C LEU A 896 -8.87 6.60 5.70
N PRO A 897 -8.62 5.34 6.09
CA PRO A 897 -7.94 4.36 5.25
C PRO A 897 -8.83 3.92 4.07
N VAL A 898 -10.14 4.19 4.13
CA VAL A 898 -11.13 3.78 3.14
C VAL A 898 -12.08 4.93 2.85
N GLY A 899 -12.23 5.29 1.58
CA GLY A 899 -13.28 6.22 1.12
C GLY A 899 -14.44 5.42 0.52
N GLY A 900 -15.61 5.46 1.14
CA GLY A 900 -16.70 4.53 0.81
C GLY A 900 -16.30 3.09 1.13
N ASN A 901 -16.08 2.27 0.10
CA ASN A 901 -15.50 0.93 0.21
C ASN A 901 -14.18 0.78 -0.54
N VAL A 902 -13.55 1.89 -0.97
CA VAL A 902 -12.31 1.85 -1.75
C VAL A 902 -11.14 2.15 -0.84
N LEU A 903 -10.18 1.22 -0.75
CA LEU A 903 -8.95 1.39 0.00
C LEU A 903 -8.16 2.56 -0.56
N VAL A 904 -7.81 3.53 0.29
CA VAL A 904 -7.15 4.77 -0.11
C VAL A 904 -5.69 4.51 -0.45
N PHE A 905 -4.97 3.83 0.45
CA PHE A 905 -3.51 3.66 0.36
C PHE A 905 -3.11 2.21 0.06
N ARG A 906 -2.11 2.02 -0.80
CA ARG A 906 -1.53 0.70 -1.10
C ARG A 906 -0.33 0.33 -0.22
N ASP A 907 0.28 1.34 0.36
CA ASP A 907 1.40 1.27 1.29
C ASP A 907 1.31 2.46 2.25
N THR A 908 2.40 2.87 2.88
CA THR A 908 2.38 4.00 3.82
C THR A 908 2.11 5.34 3.16
N HIS A 909 2.25 5.53 1.84
CA HIS A 909 2.19 6.87 1.24
C HIS A 909 1.64 6.98 -0.19
N HIS A 910 1.51 5.87 -0.91
CA HIS A 910 0.91 5.86 -2.24
C HIS A 910 -0.56 5.49 -2.20
N ILE A 911 -1.34 6.15 -3.05
CA ILE A 911 -2.76 5.82 -3.23
C ILE A 911 -2.94 4.58 -4.11
N THR A 912 -4.04 3.85 -3.90
CA THR A 912 -4.38 2.70 -4.75
C THR A 912 -4.81 3.14 -6.14
N ILE A 913 -4.69 2.23 -7.12
CA ILE A 913 -5.10 2.50 -8.51
C ILE A 913 -6.60 2.77 -8.57
N GLU A 914 -7.36 1.98 -7.81
CA GLU A 914 -8.79 2.05 -7.68
C GLU A 914 -9.21 3.40 -7.09
N TYR A 915 -8.56 3.84 -6.01
CA TYR A 915 -8.84 5.14 -5.42
C TYR A 915 -8.49 6.28 -6.38
N SER A 916 -7.34 6.22 -7.05
CA SER A 916 -6.95 7.18 -8.08
C SER A 916 -8.00 7.29 -9.20
N ARG A 917 -8.51 6.17 -9.73
CA ARG A 917 -9.58 6.18 -10.76
C ARG A 917 -10.85 6.86 -10.28
N THR A 918 -11.19 6.72 -8.99
CA THR A 918 -12.35 7.41 -8.41
C THR A 918 -12.13 8.91 -8.26
N LEU A 919 -10.89 9.38 -8.10
CA LEU A 919 -10.54 10.80 -8.01
C LEU A 919 -10.62 11.56 -9.34
N ALA A 920 -10.86 10.88 -10.48
CA ALA A 920 -10.88 11.50 -11.80
C ALA A 920 -11.80 12.72 -11.89
N MET A 921 -13.06 12.60 -11.43
CA MET A 921 -14.04 13.69 -11.49
C MET A 921 -13.64 14.89 -10.63
N PRO A 922 -13.40 14.76 -9.31
CA PRO A 922 -13.02 15.91 -8.49
C PRO A 922 -11.67 16.51 -8.92
N LEU A 923 -10.73 15.69 -9.38
CA LEU A 923 -9.50 16.21 -9.99
C LEU A 923 -9.81 17.04 -11.24
N GLY A 924 -10.64 16.53 -12.14
CA GLY A 924 -11.07 17.23 -13.36
C GLY A 924 -11.78 18.56 -13.07
N GLU A 925 -12.64 18.61 -12.05
CA GLU A 925 -13.30 19.84 -11.62
C GLU A 925 -12.31 20.89 -11.11
N ARG A 926 -11.36 20.50 -10.25
CA ARG A 926 -10.29 21.38 -9.78
C ARG A 926 -9.42 21.86 -10.93
N MET A 927 -9.06 20.97 -11.86
CA MET A 927 -8.33 21.32 -13.08
C MET A 927 -9.11 22.30 -13.95
N LYS A 928 -10.43 22.14 -14.10
CA LYS A 928 -11.28 23.02 -14.89
C LYS A 928 -11.45 24.40 -14.25
N GLN A 929 -11.47 24.49 -12.92
CA GLN A 929 -11.53 25.76 -12.19
C GLN A 929 -10.28 26.61 -12.46
N VAL A 930 -9.11 25.99 -12.50
CA VAL A 930 -7.83 26.70 -12.66
C VAL A 930 -7.38 26.82 -14.12
N ARG A 931 -7.80 25.88 -14.99
CA ARG A 931 -7.43 25.78 -16.41
C ARG A 931 -8.63 25.31 -17.25
N PRO A 932 -9.65 26.17 -17.44
CA PRO A 932 -10.85 25.81 -18.19
C PRO A 932 -10.57 25.55 -19.67
N ASP A 933 -9.49 26.10 -20.22
CA ASP A 933 -9.03 25.92 -21.60
C ASP A 933 -8.63 24.48 -21.94
N LEU A 934 -8.36 23.65 -20.92
CA LEU A 934 -8.09 22.23 -21.11
C LEU A 934 -9.34 21.42 -21.49
N PHE A 935 -10.53 22.00 -21.37
CA PHE A 935 -11.80 21.31 -21.55
C PHE A 935 -12.57 21.87 -22.76
N PRO A 936 -13.15 21.01 -23.63
CA PRO A 936 -13.94 21.48 -24.77
C PRO A 936 -15.22 22.18 -24.31
N ALA A 937 -15.66 23.20 -25.05
CA ALA A 937 -16.91 23.93 -24.79
C ALA A 937 -18.14 23.04 -25.05
N LYS A 938 -19.16 23.08 -24.17
CA LYS A 938 -20.43 22.36 -24.39
C LYS A 938 -21.09 22.88 -25.68
N ALA A 939 -21.36 22.00 -26.65
CA ALA A 939 -22.11 22.36 -27.86
C ALA A 939 -23.51 22.85 -27.47
N GLN A 940 -23.89 24.08 -27.85
CA GLN A 940 -25.27 24.53 -27.73
C GLN A 940 -26.17 23.70 -28.65
N PRO A 941 -27.42 23.39 -28.25
CA PRO A 941 -28.38 22.80 -29.17
C PRO A 941 -28.58 23.76 -30.33
N SER A 942 -28.37 23.29 -31.56
CA SER A 942 -28.69 24.07 -32.76
C SER A 942 -30.16 24.47 -32.71
N SER A 943 -30.42 25.78 -32.69
CA SER A 943 -31.75 26.33 -32.87
C SER A 943 -32.31 25.83 -34.20
N GLY A 944 -33.26 24.90 -34.12
CA GLY A 944 -33.97 24.37 -35.27
C GLY A 944 -34.59 25.50 -36.08
N GLN A 945 -34.36 25.44 -37.39
CA GLN A 945 -34.98 26.28 -38.42
C GLN A 945 -36.46 26.53 -38.11
N GLN A 946 -36.83 27.78 -37.87
CA GLN A 946 -38.18 28.27 -38.14
C GLN A 946 -38.42 28.07 -39.64
N LYS A 947 -39.26 27.08 -39.98
CA LYS A 947 -39.84 26.97 -41.31
C LYS A 947 -40.81 28.13 -41.50
N ASP A 948 -40.49 28.96 -42.47
CA ASP A 948 -41.31 30.02 -43.02
C ASP A 948 -42.56 29.41 -43.70
N PRO A 949 -43.80 29.74 -43.29
CA PRO A 949 -45.01 29.23 -43.91
C PRO A 949 -45.50 30.19 -45.00
N SER A 950 -44.73 30.38 -46.07
CA SER A 950 -45.24 31.02 -47.29
C SER A 950 -44.43 30.62 -48.53
N ALA A 951 -44.77 29.47 -49.12
CA ALA A 951 -44.51 29.19 -50.54
C ALA A 951 -45.30 27.94 -50.97
N SER A 952 -46.57 28.16 -51.31
CA SER A 952 -47.32 27.30 -52.22
C SER A 952 -47.92 28.19 -53.30
N GLN A 953 -47.18 28.34 -54.40
CA GLN A 953 -47.66 28.48 -55.78
C GLN A 953 -46.50 28.17 -56.72
#